data_AF-A0A6I9WJ65-F1
#
_entry.id   AF-A0A6I9WJ65-F1
#
_cell.length_a   1.000
_cell.length_b   1.000
_cell.length_c   1.000
_cell.angle_alpha   90.00
_cell.angle_beta   90.00
_cell.angle_gamma   90.00
#
_symmetry.space_group_name_H-M   'P 1'
#
loop_
_entity.id
_entity.type
_entity.pdbx_description
1 polymer ?
#
loop_
_entity_poly.entity_id
_entity_poly.type
_entity_poly.pdbx_seq_one_letter_code
_entity_poly.pdbx_strand_id
1 'polypeptide(L)'
;MSAMSWGTAAGRRRRVVAATRRGGMRAALLIVALVLGLLSGTAVGEKSKKYQMSDVCKKYFLRDLYRKIDGAVLTSQNERELDCAITFQTHSILQRFMLRFDQLQLDCNDHLYIYDGAHAVGSYKADLSCRNTKQTVGAIYTRTNFVTLKYVTDAWGTNSNGFRLVITAVKDPKHTCKDFRCTQNEFCIETDLLCDGVNHCGDGSDEATSTLCANSEASTILGMQTTWFAIALVFLILSMGGLVTAAVLCFCRQRVPTPRHPHNAHNAQSHPPVSFPWIPSSSRLVHYVSFLCRGVSPATFGQSLYRPVAARQSLGIIRRHIFARYHGQGGASNGSKMTTTNQAGCLPTWRIFTVLLVVCKIIIAANTQPFVVSNTVDDQHGKDFFVGPCLVNTNQTCPDEEVTFFLYTKHNPNEGQQLLVNDTSSNLADTNFVAAMPTKIIVHGYNSDMQLSYLVNIRDEYLKKGSYNLIAVDYHRLAVAPCYPIAVHNVPHVGDCLAQLVDRLRDYGAKDIHVIGFSLGAHVPAFAANVLQPYKLTRITGLDPAMPLFITVNRKEKLDSSDAQFVDVLHTNAFIQGKIEPSGHIDFYMNGGVNQPGCWEHGNPFGCNHHRAAEYFAESINSKVGFWGYPCFNFVTYLLGLCPPRFPAVKMGEDVNRKYRGFYLVKTKANSPYAEGPFTVEDPYQQNLYKSRKML
;
A
#
# COMPACT_ATOMS: atom_id res chain seq x y z
N MET A 1 24.00 4.25 -82.59
CA MET A 1 22.84 4.46 -83.48
C MET A 1 21.74 5.17 -82.70
N SER A 2 21.02 6.07 -83.37
CA SER A 2 19.76 6.75 -83.06
C SER A 2 18.74 5.99 -82.19
N ALA A 3 17.76 6.58 -81.50
CA ALA A 3 17.43 7.98 -81.14
C ALA A 3 16.22 7.97 -80.16
N MET A 4 15.72 9.17 -79.76
CA MET A 4 14.30 9.60 -79.59
C MET A 4 13.18 8.57 -79.22
N SER A 5 12.05 8.89 -78.56
CA SER A 5 11.48 10.07 -77.89
C SER A 5 9.95 9.87 -77.87
N TRP A 6 9.27 10.05 -76.72
CA TRP A 6 7.79 10.22 -76.58
C TRP A 6 6.94 9.00 -77.03
N GLY A 7 5.65 8.83 -76.68
CA GLY A 7 4.72 9.57 -75.81
C GLY A 7 3.26 9.19 -76.14
N THR A 8 2.29 9.55 -75.29
CA THR A 8 0.80 9.41 -75.47
C THR A 8 0.19 7.98 -75.46
N ALA A 9 -1.10 7.74 -75.22
CA ALA A 9 -2.09 8.37 -74.31
C ALA A 9 -3.38 7.50 -74.20
N ALA A 10 -4.21 7.78 -73.18
CA ALA A 10 -5.66 7.54 -73.09
C ALA A 10 -6.26 6.11 -72.92
N GLY A 11 -6.94 5.91 -71.78
CA GLY A 11 -8.42 5.80 -71.83
C GLY A 11 -9.12 4.55 -71.27
N ARG A 12 -10.08 4.78 -70.34
CA ARG A 12 -11.16 3.87 -69.85
C ARG A 12 -10.67 2.67 -68.99
N ARG A 13 -11.42 2.18 -67.98
CA ARG A 13 -12.78 2.49 -67.45
C ARG A 13 -12.82 2.13 -65.94
N ARG A 14 -13.47 2.93 -65.09
CA ARG A 14 -13.75 2.55 -63.69
C ARG A 14 -14.78 1.42 -63.63
N ARG A 15 -14.54 0.40 -62.79
CA ARG A 15 -15.59 -0.40 -62.13
C ARG A 15 -15.26 -0.53 -60.64
N VAL A 16 -16.19 -0.11 -59.80
CA VAL A 16 -16.14 -0.29 -58.35
C VAL A 16 -16.65 -1.69 -58.03
N VAL A 17 -15.90 -2.45 -57.24
CA VAL A 17 -16.36 -3.72 -56.65
C VAL A 17 -16.46 -3.52 -55.14
N ALA A 18 -17.60 -3.92 -54.56
CA ALA A 18 -17.89 -3.70 -53.15
C ALA A 18 -17.10 -4.65 -52.25
N ALA A 19 -16.47 -4.11 -51.20
CA ALA A 19 -15.80 -4.91 -50.16
C ALA A 19 -16.79 -5.24 -49.03
N THR A 20 -17.08 -6.52 -48.84
CA THR A 20 -18.01 -7.02 -47.81
C THR A 20 -17.36 -7.20 -46.43
N ARG A 21 -18.17 -6.98 -45.38
CA ARG A 21 -17.86 -7.15 -43.95
C ARG A 21 -16.93 -8.34 -43.63
N ARG A 22 -15.70 -8.06 -43.16
CA ARG A 22 -14.83 -9.06 -42.48
C ARG A 22 -13.99 -8.53 -41.30
N GLY A 23 -14.33 -7.36 -40.75
CA GLY A 23 -13.55 -6.72 -39.66
C GLY A 23 -13.91 -7.17 -38.22
N GLY A 24 -15.18 -7.46 -37.92
CA GLY A 24 -15.64 -7.62 -36.53
C GLY A 24 -15.16 -8.89 -35.80
N MET A 25 -15.00 -10.02 -36.51
CA MET A 25 -14.67 -11.31 -35.88
C MET A 25 -13.25 -11.38 -35.30
N ARG A 26 -12.29 -10.63 -35.88
CA ARG A 26 -10.89 -10.64 -35.41
C ARG A 26 -10.69 -9.86 -34.10
N ALA A 27 -11.45 -8.78 -33.90
CA ALA A 27 -11.40 -8.02 -32.64
C ALA A 27 -11.99 -8.80 -31.46
N ALA A 28 -13.11 -9.51 -31.68
CA ALA A 28 -13.73 -10.35 -30.64
C ALA A 28 -12.81 -11.52 -30.21
N LEU A 29 -12.16 -12.20 -31.17
CA LEU A 29 -11.22 -13.29 -30.88
C LEU A 29 -9.98 -12.82 -30.08
N LEU A 30 -9.46 -11.63 -30.36
CA LEU A 30 -8.33 -11.06 -29.60
C LEU A 30 -8.72 -10.73 -28.15
N ILE A 31 -9.93 -10.21 -27.91
CA ILE A 31 -10.42 -9.91 -26.56
C ILE A 31 -10.67 -11.20 -25.78
N VAL A 32 -11.25 -12.22 -26.41
CA VAL A 32 -11.45 -13.54 -25.78
C VAL A 32 -10.10 -14.20 -25.42
N ALA A 33 -9.09 -14.11 -26.28
CA ALA A 33 -7.74 -14.58 -25.98
C ALA A 33 -7.09 -13.80 -24.82
N LEU A 34 -7.27 -12.47 -24.74
CA LEU A 34 -6.75 -11.66 -23.64
C LEU A 34 -7.40 -12.00 -22.29
N VAL A 35 -8.71 -12.29 -22.28
CA VAL A 35 -9.45 -12.65 -21.05
C VAL A 35 -9.12 -14.09 -20.61
N LEU A 36 -8.94 -15.03 -21.53
CA LEU A 36 -8.43 -16.37 -21.21
C LEU A 36 -6.99 -16.35 -20.67
N GLY A 37 -6.15 -15.44 -21.17
CA GLY A 37 -4.80 -15.23 -20.65
C GLY A 37 -4.73 -14.63 -19.23
N LEU A 38 -5.81 -14.03 -18.73
CA LEU A 38 -5.91 -13.42 -17.40
C LEU A 38 -6.53 -14.34 -16.33
N LEU A 39 -6.99 -15.55 -16.70
CA LEU A 39 -7.67 -16.50 -15.81
C LEU A 39 -6.86 -17.77 -15.51
N SER A 40 -5.56 -17.77 -15.80
CA SER A 40 -4.63 -18.85 -15.44
C SER A 40 -4.15 -18.80 -13.97
N GLY A 41 -4.63 -17.84 -13.18
CA GLY A 41 -4.45 -17.78 -11.73
C GLY A 41 -5.27 -18.85 -11.01
N THR A 42 -4.79 -20.09 -10.98
CA THR A 42 -5.39 -21.14 -10.15
C THR A 42 -5.03 -20.90 -8.67
N ALA A 43 -6.03 -20.50 -7.88
CA ALA A 43 -5.92 -20.52 -6.43
C ALA A 43 -6.05 -21.97 -5.92
N VAL A 44 -4.95 -22.72 -6.02
CA VAL A 44 -4.71 -23.94 -5.24
C VAL A 44 -4.17 -23.50 -3.88
N GLY A 45 -4.53 -24.20 -2.80
CA GLY A 45 -3.90 -23.97 -1.49
C GLY A 45 -2.37 -24.02 -1.60
N GLU A 46 -1.68 -23.04 -1.01
CA GLU A 46 -0.24 -22.86 -1.23
C GLU A 46 0.55 -23.93 -0.44
N LYS A 47 0.96 -25.01 -1.15
CA LYS A 47 1.82 -26.07 -0.60
C LYS A 47 3.15 -25.51 -0.07
N SER A 48 3.83 -26.26 0.81
CA SER A 48 5.12 -25.85 1.40
C SER A 48 6.10 -25.22 0.42
N LYS A 49 6.66 -24.09 0.87
CA LYS A 49 7.54 -23.25 0.06
C LYS A 49 8.89 -23.94 -0.13
N LYS A 50 9.22 -24.23 -1.38
CA LYS A 50 10.48 -24.89 -1.77
C LYS A 50 11.51 -23.83 -2.14
N TYR A 51 12.65 -23.86 -1.46
CA TYR A 51 13.78 -22.96 -1.68
C TYR A 51 15.01 -23.76 -2.11
N GLN A 52 15.74 -23.25 -3.09
CA GLN A 52 17.03 -23.78 -3.49
C GLN A 52 18.13 -22.79 -3.11
N MET A 53 19.20 -23.27 -2.47
CA MET A 53 20.25 -22.42 -1.90
C MET A 53 20.88 -21.51 -2.96
N SER A 54 21.15 -22.05 -4.16
CA SER A 54 21.59 -21.27 -5.33
C SER A 54 20.72 -20.04 -5.63
N ASP A 55 19.40 -20.16 -5.48
CA ASP A 55 18.45 -19.17 -5.97
C ASP A 55 18.12 -18.11 -4.93
N VAL A 56 18.15 -18.52 -3.64
CA VAL A 56 18.02 -17.60 -2.51
C VAL A 56 19.27 -16.73 -2.38
N CYS A 57 20.45 -17.30 -2.65
CA CYS A 57 21.74 -16.64 -2.41
C CYS A 57 22.29 -15.84 -3.60
N LYS A 58 21.95 -16.17 -4.85
CA LYS A 58 22.39 -15.40 -6.05
C LYS A 58 21.70 -14.03 -6.19
N LYS A 59 20.64 -13.74 -5.43
CA LYS A 59 19.92 -12.45 -5.46
C LYS A 59 20.50 -11.47 -4.43
N TYR A 60 21.49 -10.69 -4.86
CA TYR A 60 22.16 -9.66 -4.05
C TYR A 60 21.21 -8.72 -3.27
N PHE A 61 20.01 -8.44 -3.79
CA PHE A 61 19.02 -7.58 -3.13
C PHE A 61 18.23 -8.25 -1.97
N LEU A 62 18.29 -9.58 -1.83
CA LEU A 62 17.47 -10.34 -0.85
C LEU A 62 18.31 -10.99 0.27
N ARG A 63 19.56 -10.58 0.47
CA ARG A 63 20.39 -11.04 1.61
C ARG A 63 19.81 -10.56 2.95
N ASP A 64 19.21 -9.37 2.99
CA ASP A 64 18.84 -8.70 4.25
C ASP A 64 17.34 -8.68 4.57
N LEU A 65 16.50 -9.34 3.76
CA LEU A 65 15.05 -9.42 4.00
C LEU A 65 14.65 -10.73 4.67
N TYR A 66 14.09 -10.64 5.89
CA TYR A 66 13.53 -11.80 6.60
C TYR A 66 12.32 -12.38 5.85
N ARG A 67 12.29 -13.71 5.69
CA ARG A 67 11.25 -14.43 4.95
C ARG A 67 10.25 -15.06 5.93
N LYS A 68 8.98 -14.64 5.88
CA LYS A 68 7.93 -15.24 6.71
C LYS A 68 7.49 -16.58 6.13
N ILE A 69 7.58 -17.65 6.95
CA ILE A 69 7.25 -19.03 6.57
C ILE A 69 6.62 -19.81 7.74
N ASP A 70 5.69 -20.69 7.41
CA ASP A 70 5.11 -21.67 8.35
C ASP A 70 5.69 -23.07 8.08
N GLY A 71 5.82 -23.44 6.81
CA GLY A 71 6.54 -24.62 6.36
C GLY A 71 7.37 -24.33 5.12
N ALA A 72 8.62 -24.80 5.11
CA ALA A 72 9.52 -24.66 3.99
C ALA A 72 10.50 -25.83 3.85
N VAL A 73 10.93 -26.10 2.62
CA VAL A 73 12.00 -27.06 2.32
C VAL A 73 13.14 -26.35 1.61
N LEU A 74 14.28 -26.23 2.28
CA LEU A 74 15.51 -25.66 1.74
C LEU A 74 16.42 -26.78 1.23
N THR A 75 16.82 -26.71 -0.04
CA THR A 75 17.67 -27.72 -0.70
C THR A 75 18.96 -27.09 -1.22
N SER A 76 20.08 -27.76 -0.98
CA SER A 76 21.42 -27.44 -1.49
C SER A 76 21.92 -28.57 -2.39
N GLN A 77 22.60 -28.22 -3.49
CA GLN A 77 23.14 -29.15 -4.49
C GLN A 77 24.51 -28.64 -4.99
N ASN A 78 25.59 -29.01 -4.28
CA ASN A 78 26.98 -28.72 -4.66
C ASN A 78 27.27 -27.25 -5.04
N GLU A 79 26.76 -26.29 -4.24
CA GLU A 79 27.07 -24.87 -4.42
C GLU A 79 28.53 -24.57 -4.09
N ARG A 80 29.26 -23.93 -5.01
CA ARG A 80 30.69 -23.57 -4.86
C ARG A 80 30.87 -22.06 -4.65
N GLU A 81 31.89 -21.70 -3.88
CA GLU A 81 32.29 -20.32 -3.55
C GLU A 81 31.14 -19.47 -3.01
N LEU A 82 30.29 -20.06 -2.16
CA LEU A 82 29.11 -19.40 -1.63
C LEU A 82 29.35 -18.87 -0.20
N ASP A 83 29.23 -17.56 0.04
CA ASP A 83 29.00 -17.01 1.39
C ASP A 83 27.62 -16.33 1.42
N CYS A 84 26.66 -16.99 2.06
CA CYS A 84 25.27 -16.58 2.10
C CYS A 84 24.67 -16.73 3.51
N ALA A 85 23.94 -15.70 3.95
CA ALA A 85 23.08 -15.75 5.13
C ALA A 85 21.62 -15.55 4.72
N ILE A 86 20.72 -16.33 5.33
CA ILE A 86 19.27 -16.31 5.06
C ILE A 86 18.54 -16.31 6.41
N THR A 87 17.72 -15.28 6.66
CA THR A 87 16.86 -15.22 7.85
C THR A 87 15.41 -15.59 7.50
N PHE A 88 14.84 -16.50 8.28
CA PHE A 88 13.42 -16.84 8.29
C PHE A 88 12.76 -16.34 9.58
N GLN A 89 11.46 -16.03 9.50
CA GLN A 89 10.62 -15.57 10.60
C GLN A 89 9.30 -16.35 10.59
N THR A 90 8.76 -16.70 11.75
CA THR A 90 7.40 -17.27 11.83
C THR A 90 6.33 -16.17 11.69
N HIS A 91 5.08 -16.52 11.36
CA HIS A 91 4.01 -15.52 11.30
C HIS A 91 3.56 -15.01 12.68
N SER A 92 3.77 -15.78 13.75
CA SER A 92 3.49 -15.40 15.14
C SER A 92 4.73 -15.48 16.03
N ILE A 93 4.86 -14.52 16.97
CA ILE A 93 5.89 -14.55 18.02
C ILE A 93 5.76 -15.72 19.00
N LEU A 94 4.59 -16.38 19.04
CA LEU A 94 4.34 -17.58 19.85
C LEU A 94 4.73 -18.89 19.13
N GLN A 95 5.22 -18.79 17.90
CA GLN A 95 5.81 -19.91 17.15
C GLN A 95 7.34 -19.86 17.25
N ARG A 96 7.95 -21.03 17.21
CA ARG A 96 9.40 -21.24 17.08
C ARG A 96 9.67 -22.23 15.94
N PHE A 97 10.91 -22.28 15.45
CA PHE A 97 11.26 -23.18 14.36
C PHE A 97 11.76 -24.54 14.85
N MET A 98 11.22 -25.60 14.25
CA MET A 98 11.84 -26.91 14.20
C MET A 98 12.57 -27.07 12.86
N LEU A 99 13.84 -27.44 12.92
CA LEU A 99 14.72 -27.72 11.79
C LEU A 99 15.00 -29.23 11.75
N ARG A 100 14.70 -29.91 10.64
CA ARG A 100 15.04 -31.33 10.44
C ARG A 100 15.71 -31.56 9.10
N PHE A 101 16.86 -32.24 9.11
CA PHE A 101 17.50 -32.67 7.87
C PHE A 101 16.91 -33.99 7.39
N ASP A 102 16.36 -34.01 6.18
CA ASP A 102 15.98 -35.23 5.49
C ASP A 102 17.16 -35.89 4.79
N GLN A 103 18.12 -35.07 4.33
CA GLN A 103 19.43 -35.43 3.80
C GLN A 103 20.44 -34.39 4.30
N LEU A 104 21.63 -34.83 4.72
CA LEU A 104 22.74 -33.97 5.12
C LEU A 104 24.05 -34.67 4.75
N GLN A 105 24.80 -34.09 3.81
CA GLN A 105 26.12 -34.56 3.38
C GLN A 105 26.92 -33.34 2.92
N LEU A 106 27.67 -32.73 3.83
CA LEU A 106 28.50 -31.55 3.55
C LEU A 106 29.95 -31.95 3.26
N ASP A 107 30.69 -31.09 2.55
CA ASP A 107 32.15 -31.22 2.52
C ASP A 107 32.78 -30.92 3.89
N CYS A 108 34.06 -31.23 4.07
CA CYS A 108 34.77 -30.95 5.32
C CYS A 108 35.24 -29.50 5.44
N ASN A 109 35.33 -28.78 4.30
CA ASN A 109 35.60 -27.35 4.28
C ASN A 109 34.31 -26.51 4.24
N ASP A 110 33.18 -27.13 3.89
CA ASP A 110 31.86 -26.49 3.91
C ASP A 110 31.31 -26.43 5.34
N HIS A 111 30.69 -25.29 5.68
CA HIS A 111 30.08 -25.05 6.99
C HIS A 111 28.67 -24.46 6.86
N LEU A 112 27.72 -25.11 7.52
CA LEU A 112 26.36 -24.61 7.72
C LEU A 112 26.15 -24.21 9.18
N TYR A 113 26.22 -22.91 9.44
CA TYR A 113 25.98 -22.31 10.75
C TYR A 113 24.49 -21.99 10.94
N ILE A 114 23.95 -22.34 12.11
CA ILE A 114 22.55 -22.11 12.48
C ILE A 114 22.50 -21.18 13.69
N TYR A 115 21.86 -20.01 13.55
CA TYR A 115 21.71 -18.99 14.59
C TYR A 115 20.27 -18.92 15.09
N ASP A 116 20.09 -18.84 16.40
CA ASP A 116 18.80 -18.72 17.11
C ASP A 116 18.45 -17.24 17.28
N GLY A 117 18.16 -16.55 16.18
CA GLY A 117 17.92 -15.11 16.12
C GLY A 117 17.76 -14.60 14.69
N ALA A 118 17.65 -13.28 14.53
CA ALA A 118 17.38 -12.62 13.24
C ALA A 118 18.64 -12.30 12.40
N HIS A 119 19.84 -12.42 12.97
CA HIS A 119 21.11 -12.04 12.34
C HIS A 119 22.19 -13.11 12.56
N ALA A 120 23.09 -13.27 11.59
CA ALA A 120 24.25 -14.17 11.66
C ALA A 120 25.43 -13.53 12.44
N VAL A 121 25.18 -13.09 13.68
CA VAL A 121 26.16 -12.39 14.54
C VAL A 121 26.15 -13.02 15.93
N GLY A 122 27.32 -13.28 16.49
CA GLY A 122 27.50 -13.87 17.82
C GLY A 122 27.64 -15.39 17.80
N SER A 123 27.24 -16.07 18.88
CA SER A 123 27.34 -17.52 19.03
C SER A 123 26.29 -18.25 18.19
N TYR A 124 26.72 -19.15 17.30
CA TYR A 124 25.83 -20.09 16.62
C TYR A 124 25.29 -21.15 17.58
N LYS A 125 24.09 -21.66 17.28
CA LYS A 125 23.43 -22.77 17.98
C LYS A 125 23.94 -24.13 17.51
N ALA A 126 24.31 -24.24 16.24
CA ALA A 126 24.97 -25.40 15.66
C ALA A 126 25.90 -24.96 14.51
N ASP A 127 27.00 -25.68 14.35
CA ASP A 127 27.92 -25.63 13.22
C ASP A 127 27.97 -27.05 12.66
N LEU A 128 27.63 -27.20 11.38
CA LEU A 128 27.51 -28.49 10.70
C LEU A 128 28.47 -28.54 9.52
N SER A 129 29.26 -29.62 9.46
CA SER A 129 30.20 -29.93 8.39
C SER A 129 30.24 -31.45 8.16
N CYS A 130 31.19 -32.00 7.39
CA CYS A 130 31.26 -33.43 7.02
C CYS A 130 31.24 -34.43 8.20
N ARG A 131 31.58 -33.99 9.42
CA ARG A 131 31.54 -34.82 10.65
C ARG A 131 30.12 -35.10 11.13
N ASN A 132 29.13 -34.36 10.63
CA ASN A 132 27.75 -34.40 11.06
C ASN A 132 26.89 -35.15 10.04
N THR A 133 26.27 -36.26 10.45
CA THR A 133 25.25 -36.96 9.66
C THR A 133 23.85 -36.65 10.20
N LYS A 134 22.81 -36.89 9.38
CA LYS A 134 21.39 -36.78 9.77
C LYS A 134 21.08 -37.39 11.14
N GLN A 135 21.63 -38.57 11.41
CA GLN A 135 21.42 -39.32 12.66
C GLN A 135 22.08 -38.65 13.87
N THR A 136 23.20 -37.96 13.68
CA THR A 136 23.91 -37.25 14.76
C THR A 136 23.34 -35.88 15.10
N VAL A 137 22.71 -35.21 14.13
CA VAL A 137 22.17 -33.84 14.31
C VAL A 137 20.76 -33.85 14.89
N GLY A 138 19.92 -34.80 14.49
CA GLY A 138 18.52 -34.85 14.93
C GLY A 138 17.68 -33.64 14.48
N ALA A 139 16.67 -33.31 15.28
CA ALA A 139 15.85 -32.11 15.09
C ALA A 139 16.34 -30.98 16.01
N ILE A 140 16.53 -29.78 15.45
CA ILE A 140 16.99 -28.59 16.18
C ILE A 140 15.81 -27.64 16.39
N TYR A 141 15.59 -27.20 17.63
CA TYR A 141 14.50 -26.28 17.98
C TYR A 141 15.04 -24.91 18.38
N THR A 142 14.58 -23.83 17.72
CA THR A 142 14.90 -22.46 18.16
C THR A 142 14.17 -22.11 19.45
N ARG A 143 14.66 -21.06 20.13
CA ARG A 143 13.97 -20.41 21.25
C ARG A 143 13.24 -19.15 20.80
N THR A 144 13.76 -18.49 19.77
CA THR A 144 13.16 -17.30 19.17
C THR A 144 12.28 -17.65 17.96
N ASN A 145 11.45 -16.68 17.56
CA ASN A 145 10.59 -16.72 16.39
C ASN A 145 11.33 -16.41 15.07
N PHE A 146 12.67 -16.35 15.12
CA PHE A 146 13.56 -16.13 13.99
C PHE A 146 14.60 -17.26 13.91
N VAL A 147 15.11 -17.50 12.72
CA VAL A 147 16.29 -18.36 12.50
C VAL A 147 17.12 -17.79 11.36
N THR A 148 18.42 -17.66 11.56
CA THR A 148 19.36 -17.32 10.48
C THR A 148 20.24 -18.51 10.18
N LEU A 149 20.27 -18.91 8.91
CA LEU A 149 21.17 -19.94 8.38
C LEU A 149 22.28 -19.23 7.62
N LYS A 150 23.54 -19.46 7.98
CA LYS A 150 24.70 -19.01 7.19
C LYS A 150 25.39 -20.23 6.58
N TYR A 151 25.42 -20.32 5.26
CA TYR A 151 26.11 -21.37 4.52
C TYR A 151 27.35 -20.78 3.85
N VAL A 152 28.49 -21.40 4.14
CA VAL A 152 29.80 -21.02 3.60
C VAL A 152 30.40 -22.25 2.92
N THR A 153 30.69 -22.15 1.62
CA THR A 153 31.30 -23.23 0.83
C THR A 153 32.57 -22.78 0.11
N ASP A 154 33.47 -23.72 -0.16
CA ASP A 154 34.70 -23.45 -0.92
C ASP A 154 34.54 -23.79 -2.43
N ALA A 155 35.64 -23.81 -3.18
CA ALA A 155 35.62 -24.08 -4.62
C ALA A 155 35.50 -25.57 -5.00
N TRP A 156 35.59 -26.46 -4.01
CA TRP A 156 35.64 -27.92 -4.14
C TRP A 156 34.34 -28.55 -3.68
N GLY A 157 33.93 -29.64 -4.32
CA GLY A 157 32.68 -30.30 -3.96
C GLY A 157 32.19 -31.30 -5.00
N THR A 158 31.68 -32.43 -4.50
CA THR A 158 31.12 -33.51 -5.31
C THR A 158 29.62 -33.32 -5.52
N ASN A 159 29.06 -33.91 -6.58
CA ASN A 159 27.61 -33.81 -6.85
C ASN A 159 26.73 -34.55 -5.82
N SER A 160 27.34 -35.28 -4.88
CA SER A 160 26.68 -35.82 -3.69
C SER A 160 26.68 -34.87 -2.48
N ASN A 161 27.45 -33.78 -2.52
CA ASN A 161 27.49 -32.78 -1.45
C ASN A 161 26.24 -31.88 -1.54
N GLY A 162 25.57 -31.70 -0.41
CA GLY A 162 24.35 -30.91 -0.28
C GLY A 162 23.47 -31.40 0.88
N PHE A 163 22.33 -30.74 1.05
CA PHE A 163 21.39 -31.07 2.10
C PHE A 163 19.94 -30.75 1.71
N ARG A 164 19.00 -31.45 2.34
CA ARG A 164 17.57 -31.16 2.30
C ARG A 164 17.09 -30.90 3.73
N LEU A 165 16.82 -29.64 4.03
CA LEU A 165 16.40 -29.15 5.33
C LEU A 165 14.90 -28.79 5.29
N VAL A 166 14.11 -29.44 6.14
CA VAL A 166 12.72 -29.08 6.42
C VAL A 166 12.69 -28.11 7.58
N ILE A 167 12.02 -26.98 7.39
CA ILE A 167 11.84 -25.91 8.37
C ILE A 167 10.34 -25.79 8.66
N THR A 168 9.94 -25.96 9.91
CA THR A 168 8.54 -25.95 10.35
C THR A 168 8.36 -24.97 11.51
N ALA A 169 7.37 -24.08 11.43
CA ALA A 169 6.93 -23.23 12.52
C ALA A 169 6.00 -24.04 13.45
N VAL A 170 6.45 -24.29 14.67
CA VAL A 170 5.73 -25.10 15.66
C VAL A 170 5.22 -24.23 16.82
N LYS A 171 4.01 -24.53 17.30
CA LYS A 171 3.38 -23.90 18.48
C LYS A 171 3.47 -24.86 19.67
N ASP A 172 3.83 -24.33 20.85
CA ASP A 172 3.92 -25.13 22.07
C ASP A 172 2.53 -25.45 22.65
N PRO A 173 2.31 -26.66 23.21
CA PRO A 173 1.00 -27.15 23.67
C PRO A 173 0.39 -26.37 24.85
N LYS A 174 1.12 -25.41 25.44
CA LYS A 174 0.61 -24.49 26.47
C LYS A 174 -0.30 -23.40 25.92
N HIS A 175 -0.28 -23.18 24.60
CA HIS A 175 -1.16 -22.23 23.91
C HIS A 175 -2.32 -22.96 23.23
N THR A 176 -3.44 -22.26 22.97
CA THR A 176 -4.64 -22.86 22.39
C THR A 176 -4.41 -23.33 20.95
N CYS A 177 -4.12 -24.62 20.81
CA CYS A 177 -3.97 -25.29 19.53
C CYS A 177 -5.32 -25.38 18.80
N LYS A 178 -5.58 -24.44 17.89
CA LYS A 178 -6.69 -24.50 16.93
C LYS A 178 -6.35 -25.29 15.66
N ASP A 179 -5.06 -25.53 15.45
CA ASP A 179 -4.48 -26.10 14.24
C ASP A 179 -4.19 -27.60 14.44
N PHE A 180 -3.47 -28.25 13.52
CA PHE A 180 -3.20 -29.69 13.62
C PHE A 180 -2.12 -30.01 14.67
N ARG A 181 -2.36 -31.06 15.48
CA ARG A 181 -1.45 -31.50 16.54
C ARG A 181 -0.72 -32.77 16.14
N CYS A 182 0.60 -32.73 16.14
CA CYS A 182 1.45 -33.90 15.82
C CYS A 182 1.37 -34.94 16.95
N THR A 183 1.31 -36.24 16.60
CA THR A 183 0.94 -37.28 17.58
C THR A 183 2.05 -37.61 18.57
N GLN A 184 3.30 -37.64 18.14
CA GLN A 184 4.42 -38.04 19.00
C GLN A 184 4.99 -36.91 19.85
N ASN A 185 5.02 -35.69 19.32
CA ASN A 185 5.75 -34.56 19.89
C ASN A 185 4.85 -33.48 20.52
N GLU A 186 3.52 -33.68 20.51
CA GLU A 186 2.48 -32.83 21.11
C GLU A 186 2.38 -31.36 20.65
N PHE A 187 3.33 -30.85 19.86
CA PHE A 187 3.30 -29.51 19.26
C PHE A 187 2.30 -29.41 18.10
N CYS A 188 1.93 -28.17 17.75
CA CYS A 188 0.98 -27.90 16.69
C CYS A 188 1.60 -27.18 15.49
N ILE A 189 1.12 -27.56 14.30
CA ILE A 189 1.49 -27.02 12.98
C ILE A 189 0.24 -26.48 12.27
N GLU A 190 0.44 -25.59 11.30
CA GLU A 190 -0.65 -25.03 10.50
C GLU A 190 -1.33 -26.09 9.61
N THR A 191 -2.63 -25.94 9.37
CA THR A 191 -3.44 -26.87 8.55
C THR A 191 -3.03 -26.94 7.09
N ASP A 192 -2.35 -25.90 6.60
CA ASP A 192 -1.93 -25.79 5.20
C ASP A 192 -0.66 -26.63 4.91
N LEU A 193 -0.03 -27.17 5.96
CA LEU A 193 1.12 -28.09 5.90
C LEU A 193 0.70 -29.57 5.97
N LEU A 194 -0.58 -29.87 5.81
CA LEU A 194 -1.12 -31.24 5.83
C LEU A 194 -1.23 -31.82 4.43
N CYS A 195 -0.90 -33.10 4.28
CA CYS A 195 -1.05 -33.85 3.02
C CYS A 195 -0.31 -33.20 1.83
N ASP A 196 0.81 -32.50 2.08
CA ASP A 196 1.58 -31.78 1.06
C ASP A 196 2.77 -32.59 0.50
N GLY A 197 3.04 -33.76 1.10
CA GLY A 197 4.13 -34.67 0.78
C GLY A 197 5.43 -34.38 1.53
N VAL A 198 5.40 -33.55 2.57
CA VAL A 198 6.53 -33.22 3.44
C VAL A 198 6.14 -33.51 4.88
N ASN A 199 6.81 -34.47 5.51
CA ASN A 199 6.64 -34.75 6.93
C ASN A 199 7.22 -33.58 7.76
N HIS A 200 6.36 -32.65 8.15
CA HIS A 200 6.57 -31.52 9.06
C HIS A 200 6.45 -31.90 10.53
N CYS A 201 5.67 -32.93 10.88
CA CYS A 201 5.48 -33.38 12.28
C CYS A 201 6.67 -34.12 12.90
N GLY A 202 7.63 -34.58 12.09
CA GLY A 202 8.69 -35.49 12.52
C GLY A 202 8.29 -36.96 12.32
N ASP A 203 7.09 -37.31 12.77
CA ASP A 203 6.52 -38.66 12.85
C ASP A 203 5.67 -39.07 11.63
N GLY A 204 5.29 -38.13 10.75
CA GLY A 204 4.45 -38.37 9.58
C GLY A 204 2.93 -38.34 9.84
N SER A 205 2.48 -37.89 11.02
CA SER A 205 1.05 -37.77 11.39
C SER A 205 0.24 -36.90 10.42
N ASP A 206 0.89 -35.86 9.93
CA ASP A 206 0.45 -34.86 8.96
C ASP A 206 0.15 -35.44 7.56
N GLU A 207 0.81 -36.55 7.20
CA GLU A 207 0.61 -37.27 5.95
C GLU A 207 -0.21 -38.56 6.13
N ALA A 208 -0.23 -39.14 7.33
CA ALA A 208 -0.86 -40.43 7.61
C ALA A 208 -2.38 -40.36 7.88
N THR A 209 -2.95 -39.17 8.13
CA THR A 209 -4.34 -39.04 8.58
C THR A 209 -5.33 -39.13 7.40
N SER A 210 -5.69 -40.38 7.06
CA SER A 210 -6.45 -40.73 5.86
C SER A 210 -7.83 -40.06 5.70
N THR A 211 -8.44 -39.55 6.77
CA THR A 211 -9.74 -38.83 6.70
C THR A 211 -9.61 -37.36 6.34
N LEU A 212 -8.44 -36.75 6.55
CA LEU A 212 -8.14 -35.37 6.14
C LEU A 212 -7.53 -35.33 4.74
N CYS A 213 -6.65 -36.29 4.41
CA CYS A 213 -6.06 -36.38 3.06
C CYS A 213 -7.01 -36.98 2.00
N ALA A 214 -8.12 -37.62 2.40
CA ALA A 214 -9.15 -38.11 1.48
C ALA A 214 -10.09 -36.98 1.03
N ASN A 215 -9.60 -36.08 0.17
CA ASN A 215 -10.40 -35.37 -0.87
C ASN A 215 -9.51 -34.48 -1.76
N SER A 216 -8.73 -35.09 -2.67
CA SER A 216 -8.13 -34.36 -3.80
C SER A 216 -8.49 -34.93 -5.18
N GLU A 217 -9.57 -35.70 -5.27
CA GLU A 217 -10.33 -35.84 -6.52
C GLU A 217 -11.60 -35.00 -6.43
N ALA A 218 -11.44 -33.69 -6.70
CA ALA A 218 -12.57 -32.79 -6.87
C ALA A 218 -13.46 -33.35 -7.98
N SER A 219 -14.71 -33.69 -7.66
CA SER A 219 -15.61 -34.50 -8.50
C SER A 219 -15.80 -33.90 -9.90
N THR A 220 -15.07 -34.44 -10.87
CA THR A 220 -15.09 -33.98 -12.26
C THR A 220 -16.35 -34.47 -12.97
N ILE A 221 -17.30 -33.58 -13.19
CA ILE A 221 -18.39 -33.82 -14.14
C ILE A 221 -17.86 -33.41 -15.52
N LEU A 222 -17.81 -34.36 -16.47
CA LEU A 222 -17.30 -34.15 -17.84
C LEU A 222 -15.87 -33.57 -17.89
N GLY A 223 -15.00 -34.01 -16.97
CA GLY A 223 -13.56 -33.67 -17.00
C GLY A 223 -13.20 -32.23 -16.61
N MET A 224 -14.13 -31.47 -16.03
CA MET A 224 -13.89 -30.09 -15.59
C MET A 224 -14.33 -29.88 -14.14
N GLN A 225 -13.60 -29.06 -13.39
CA GLN A 225 -13.93 -28.73 -12.00
C GLN A 225 -15.33 -28.07 -11.93
N THR A 226 -16.11 -28.39 -10.89
CA THR A 226 -17.51 -27.94 -10.73
C THR A 226 -17.67 -26.42 -10.75
N THR A 227 -16.67 -25.67 -10.26
CA THR A 227 -16.58 -24.20 -10.31
C THR A 227 -16.60 -23.66 -11.74
N TRP A 228 -15.81 -24.25 -12.65
CA TRP A 228 -15.75 -23.86 -14.05
C TRP A 228 -17.05 -24.20 -14.81
N PHE A 229 -17.69 -25.32 -14.48
CA PHE A 229 -18.94 -25.73 -15.12
C PHE A 229 -20.08 -24.74 -14.78
N ALA A 230 -20.15 -24.28 -13.53
CA ALA A 230 -21.10 -23.25 -13.11
C ALA A 230 -20.86 -21.90 -13.83
N ILE A 231 -19.60 -21.47 -13.95
CA ILE A 231 -19.23 -20.24 -14.66
C ILE A 231 -19.61 -20.35 -16.15
N ALA A 232 -19.28 -21.47 -16.81
CA ALA A 232 -19.63 -21.71 -18.21
C ALA A 232 -21.15 -21.66 -18.45
N LEU A 233 -21.94 -22.26 -17.56
CA LEU A 233 -23.41 -22.22 -17.63
C LEU A 233 -23.96 -20.79 -17.57
N VAL A 234 -23.44 -19.96 -16.65
CA VAL A 234 -23.85 -18.56 -16.50
C VAL A 234 -23.50 -17.73 -17.74
N PHE A 235 -22.30 -17.90 -18.32
CA PHE A 235 -21.94 -17.25 -19.58
C PHE A 235 -22.83 -17.70 -20.76
N LEU A 236 -23.22 -18.97 -20.81
CA LEU A 236 -24.12 -19.50 -21.84
C LEU A 236 -25.51 -18.85 -21.72
N ILE A 237 -26.07 -18.77 -20.50
CA ILE A 237 -27.35 -18.08 -20.23
C ILE A 237 -27.29 -16.59 -20.59
N LEU A 238 -26.21 -15.88 -20.23
CA LEU A 238 -26.04 -14.45 -20.55
C LEU A 238 -25.90 -14.19 -22.05
N SER A 239 -25.15 -15.03 -22.78
CA SER A 239 -25.00 -14.90 -24.23
C SER A 239 -26.30 -15.21 -24.99
N MET A 240 -27.08 -16.20 -24.53
CA MET A 240 -28.42 -16.48 -25.06
C MET A 240 -29.40 -15.34 -24.78
N GLY A 241 -29.37 -14.74 -23.58
CA GLY A 241 -30.14 -13.55 -23.26
C GLY A 241 -29.80 -12.37 -24.18
N GLY A 242 -28.51 -12.13 -24.43
CA GLY A 242 -28.01 -11.12 -25.37
C GLY A 242 -28.51 -11.34 -26.80
N LEU A 243 -28.43 -12.59 -27.30
CA LEU A 243 -28.94 -12.97 -28.63
C LEU A 243 -30.45 -12.74 -28.77
N VAL A 244 -31.25 -13.11 -27.76
CA VAL A 244 -32.70 -12.86 -27.76
C VAL A 244 -33.01 -11.36 -27.79
N THR A 245 -32.34 -10.54 -26.98
CA THR A 245 -32.53 -9.07 -27.04
C THR A 245 -32.12 -8.46 -28.37
N ALA A 246 -31.04 -8.96 -29.00
CA ALA A 246 -30.64 -8.52 -30.33
C ALA A 246 -31.66 -8.91 -31.42
N ALA A 247 -32.24 -10.13 -31.33
CA ALA A 247 -33.26 -10.58 -32.26
C ALA A 247 -34.54 -9.73 -32.16
N VAL A 248 -34.99 -9.42 -30.93
CA VAL A 248 -36.15 -8.54 -30.68
C VAL A 248 -35.90 -7.13 -31.24
N LEU A 249 -34.72 -6.55 -31.00
CA LEU A 249 -34.36 -5.22 -31.54
C LEU A 249 -34.28 -5.21 -33.08
N CYS A 250 -33.85 -6.31 -33.72
CA CYS A 250 -33.92 -6.46 -35.17
C CYS A 250 -35.37 -6.55 -35.68
N PHE A 251 -36.23 -7.33 -35.03
CA PHE A 251 -37.64 -7.47 -35.42
C PHE A 251 -38.41 -6.16 -35.27
N CYS A 252 -38.17 -5.40 -34.20
CA CYS A 252 -38.78 -4.08 -33.99
C CYS A 252 -38.34 -3.04 -35.03
N ARG A 253 -37.14 -3.17 -35.63
CA ARG A 253 -36.66 -2.26 -36.69
C ARG A 253 -37.15 -2.63 -38.10
N GLN A 254 -37.74 -3.81 -38.31
CA GLN A 254 -38.25 -4.25 -39.61
C GLN A 254 -39.73 -3.89 -39.88
N ARG A 255 -40.42 -3.21 -38.96
CA ARG A 255 -41.83 -2.79 -39.13
C ARG A 255 -42.06 -1.28 -39.04
N VAL A 256 -41.58 -0.54 -40.04
CA VAL A 256 -42.16 0.75 -40.50
C VAL A 256 -42.11 0.75 -42.05
N PRO A 257 -43.17 1.14 -42.79
CA PRO A 257 -43.41 0.66 -44.16
C PRO A 257 -42.80 1.51 -45.29
N THR A 258 -42.69 0.88 -46.47
CA THR A 258 -42.20 1.49 -47.74
C THR A 258 -43.26 2.34 -48.47
N PRO A 259 -42.87 3.36 -49.27
CA PRO A 259 -43.78 4.34 -49.87
C PRO A 259 -44.18 4.06 -51.34
N ARG A 260 -45.33 4.61 -51.78
CA ARG A 260 -45.77 5.03 -53.15
C ARG A 260 -47.32 5.19 -53.16
N HIS A 261 -48.01 5.97 -54.01
CA HIS A 261 -47.69 6.76 -55.23
C HIS A 261 -48.56 8.05 -55.29
N PRO A 262 -48.33 9.02 -56.23
CA PRO A 262 -48.98 10.35 -56.26
C PRO A 262 -50.15 10.47 -57.25
N HIS A 263 -51.02 11.48 -57.07
CA HIS A 263 -51.81 12.12 -58.15
C HIS A 263 -52.15 13.60 -57.86
N ASN A 264 -52.49 14.34 -58.92
CA ASN A 264 -52.55 15.80 -59.02
C ASN A 264 -53.73 16.48 -58.28
N ALA A 265 -53.56 17.75 -57.85
CA ALA A 265 -54.39 18.89 -58.32
C ALA A 265 -53.96 20.28 -57.74
N HIS A 266 -53.73 21.22 -58.66
CA HIS A 266 -53.98 22.68 -58.63
C HIS A 266 -53.89 23.58 -57.36
N ASN A 267 -53.17 24.69 -57.59
CA ASN A 267 -53.50 26.10 -57.27
C ASN A 267 -53.21 26.73 -55.89
N ALA A 268 -53.06 28.07 -56.02
CA ALA A 268 -53.09 29.16 -55.03
C ALA A 268 -51.76 29.56 -54.35
N GLN A 269 -51.40 30.83 -54.58
CA GLN A 269 -50.31 31.57 -53.96
C GLN A 269 -50.73 32.14 -52.59
N SER A 270 -49.76 32.42 -51.71
CA SER A 270 -49.54 33.72 -51.03
C SER A 270 -48.81 33.57 -49.68
N HIS A 271 -48.19 34.65 -49.21
CA HIS A 271 -47.29 34.68 -48.04
C HIS A 271 -48.03 35.07 -46.71
N PRO A 272 -47.42 35.69 -45.67
CA PRO A 272 -47.37 35.15 -44.29
C PRO A 272 -48.07 36.15 -43.31
N PRO A 273 -47.59 36.48 -42.08
CA PRO A 273 -46.75 35.84 -41.06
C PRO A 273 -47.41 35.84 -39.62
N VAL A 274 -46.59 35.77 -38.55
CA VAL A 274 -46.85 36.04 -37.10
C VAL A 274 -47.87 35.12 -36.36
N SER A 275 -47.65 34.69 -35.11
CA SER A 275 -47.11 35.42 -33.96
C SER A 275 -46.54 34.52 -32.82
N PHE A 276 -45.57 35.06 -32.05
CA PHE A 276 -45.18 34.69 -30.66
C PHE A 276 -46.14 35.39 -29.64
N PRO A 277 -46.01 35.45 -28.27
CA PRO A 277 -44.85 35.14 -27.37
C PRO A 277 -45.18 34.59 -25.93
N TRP A 278 -44.16 34.60 -25.03
CA TRP A 278 -44.16 34.62 -23.53
C TRP A 278 -44.17 33.32 -22.68
N ILE A 279 -42.96 32.85 -22.29
CA ILE A 279 -42.33 32.96 -20.92
C ILE A 279 -43.32 33.00 -19.72
N PRO A 280 -43.22 32.16 -18.64
CA PRO A 280 -42.05 32.18 -17.72
C PRO A 280 -41.63 30.94 -16.90
N SER A 281 -40.32 30.93 -16.57
CA SER A 281 -39.67 30.68 -15.25
C SER A 281 -39.84 29.39 -14.41
N SER A 282 -38.67 28.95 -13.91
CA SER A 282 -38.44 28.42 -12.55
C SER A 282 -38.99 26.99 -12.25
N SER A 283 -38.58 26.28 -11.20
CA SER A 283 -37.50 26.46 -10.21
C SER A 283 -37.23 25.11 -9.52
N ARG A 284 -35.98 24.86 -9.08
CA ARG A 284 -35.57 23.96 -7.98
C ARG A 284 -36.14 22.53 -7.94
N LEU A 285 -35.21 21.57 -7.83
CA LEU A 285 -35.27 20.67 -6.67
C LEU A 285 -33.86 20.49 -6.08
N VAL A 286 -33.81 20.63 -4.76
CA VAL A 286 -32.62 20.77 -3.92
C VAL A 286 -32.78 19.76 -2.79
N HIS A 287 -31.70 19.04 -2.46
CA HIS A 287 -31.51 18.18 -1.28
C HIS A 287 -32.36 16.90 -1.13
N TYR A 288 -31.67 15.76 -1.20
CA TYR A 288 -31.65 14.58 -0.32
C TYR A 288 -30.60 13.63 -0.95
N VAL A 289 -29.66 12.96 -0.27
CA VAL A 289 -29.56 12.53 1.13
C VAL A 289 -28.12 12.72 1.64
N SER A 290 -27.96 13.21 2.87
CA SER A 290 -26.77 12.98 3.68
C SER A 290 -27.14 11.99 4.79
N PHE A 291 -26.54 10.80 4.86
CA PHE A 291 -26.60 9.92 6.03
C PHE A 291 -25.52 8.81 5.95
N LEU A 292 -25.02 8.38 7.12
CA LEU A 292 -23.87 7.47 7.33
C LEU A 292 -22.50 8.15 7.06
N CYS A 293 -21.60 8.40 8.01
CA CYS A 293 -21.48 7.89 9.39
C CYS A 293 -21.13 8.97 10.45
N ARG A 294 -21.98 9.08 11.47
CA ARG A 294 -21.68 9.28 12.90
C ARG A 294 -22.65 8.32 13.60
N GLY A 295 -22.32 7.53 14.60
CA GLY A 295 -21.14 7.37 15.44
C GLY A 295 -21.63 6.55 16.65
N VAL A 296 -20.84 5.60 17.16
CA VAL A 296 -21.25 4.76 18.30
C VAL A 296 -20.23 4.91 19.41
N SER A 297 -20.72 5.35 20.57
CA SER A 297 -20.02 5.53 21.84
C SER A 297 -21.08 5.46 22.97
N PRO A 298 -20.71 5.13 24.22
CA PRO A 298 -21.14 3.83 24.74
C PRO A 298 -22.28 3.90 25.75
N ALA A 299 -22.82 2.72 26.09
CA ALA A 299 -23.63 2.58 27.29
C ALA A 299 -22.75 2.70 28.55
N THR A 300 -23.11 3.59 29.47
CA THR A 300 -22.56 3.59 30.83
C THR A 300 -23.68 3.33 31.83
N PHE A 301 -23.48 2.35 32.71
CA PHE A 301 -24.38 2.07 33.83
C PHE A 301 -24.39 3.26 34.80
N GLY A 302 -25.54 3.54 35.40
CA GLY A 302 -25.75 4.83 36.08
C GLY A 302 -25.15 4.93 37.48
N GLN A 303 -24.85 6.16 37.88
CA GLN A 303 -24.93 6.65 39.27
C GLN A 303 -25.34 8.12 39.24
N SER A 304 -26.42 8.46 39.94
CA SER A 304 -26.75 9.84 40.32
C SER A 304 -27.34 9.83 41.71
N LEU A 305 -26.85 10.74 42.56
CA LEU A 305 -27.16 10.83 43.98
C LEU A 305 -27.42 12.31 44.29
N TYR A 306 -28.46 12.59 45.09
CA TYR A 306 -28.98 13.93 45.48
C TYR A 306 -29.75 14.72 44.39
N ARG A 307 -30.88 15.39 44.67
CA ARG A 307 -31.89 15.32 45.77
C ARG A 307 -33.22 16.03 45.29
N PRO A 308 -34.27 16.28 46.11
CA PRO A 308 -35.67 16.19 45.65
C PRO A 308 -36.35 17.53 45.33
N VAL A 309 -37.52 17.47 44.67
CA VAL A 309 -38.73 18.25 45.02
C VAL A 309 -39.97 17.42 44.61
N ALA A 310 -41.05 17.49 45.39
CA ALA A 310 -42.31 16.80 45.12
C ALA A 310 -43.38 17.73 44.50
N ALA A 311 -44.25 17.18 43.66
CA ALA A 311 -45.60 17.70 43.47
C ALA A 311 -46.55 16.59 42.99
N ARG A 312 -47.75 16.56 43.59
CA ARG A 312 -48.82 15.59 43.37
C ARG A 312 -50.07 16.40 43.03
N GLN A 313 -50.76 16.15 41.92
CA GLN A 313 -52.22 16.32 41.85
C GLN A 313 -52.85 15.77 40.58
N SER A 314 -54.07 15.26 40.76
CA SER A 314 -55.00 14.75 39.76
C SER A 314 -56.14 15.74 39.53
N LEU A 315 -56.61 15.85 38.29
CA LEU A 315 -57.95 16.27 37.83
C LEU A 315 -57.84 16.33 36.27
N GLY A 316 -58.79 15.90 35.45
CA GLY A 316 -60.17 15.44 35.64
C GLY A 316 -61.09 16.07 34.58
N ILE A 317 -62.17 15.38 34.18
CA ILE A 317 -63.40 15.95 33.53
C ILE A 317 -63.25 16.25 31.99
N ILE A 318 -63.79 15.39 31.09
CA ILE A 318 -65.15 15.45 30.43
C ILE A 318 -65.15 16.37 29.16
N ARG A 319 -65.79 16.10 28.00
CA ARG A 319 -66.89 15.17 27.60
C ARG A 319 -66.82 14.73 26.11
N ARG A 320 -67.55 13.63 25.83
CA ARG A 320 -68.22 13.14 24.59
C ARG A 320 -68.55 14.22 23.52
N HIS A 321 -68.68 13.89 22.23
CA HIS A 321 -69.83 13.18 21.60
C HIS A 321 -69.43 12.56 20.22
N ILE A 322 -69.72 11.27 19.92
CA ILE A 322 -70.98 10.64 19.42
C ILE A 322 -71.25 10.96 17.92
N PHE A 323 -71.62 10.07 16.98
CA PHE A 323 -71.88 8.60 16.88
C PHE A 323 -71.52 8.17 15.42
N ALA A 324 -71.11 6.93 15.09
CA ALA A 324 -71.91 5.73 14.73
C ALA A 324 -72.89 5.94 13.51
N ARG A 325 -73.23 4.95 12.65
CA ARG A 325 -73.33 3.48 12.86
C ARG A 325 -73.60 2.67 11.55
N TYR A 326 -72.93 1.51 11.35
CA TYR A 326 -73.37 0.26 10.63
C TYR A 326 -73.81 0.35 9.13
N HIS A 327 -73.99 -0.69 8.28
CA HIS A 327 -74.01 -2.19 8.29
C HIS A 327 -73.18 -2.72 7.07
N GLY A 328 -72.96 -4.02 6.75
CA GLY A 328 -73.18 -5.29 7.47
C GLY A 328 -73.68 -6.49 6.59
N GLN A 329 -72.81 -7.49 6.30
CA GLN A 329 -73.07 -8.80 5.61
C GLN A 329 -73.45 -8.74 4.10
N GLY A 330 -73.28 -9.77 3.23
CA GLY A 330 -72.64 -11.11 3.32
C GLY A 330 -73.13 -12.05 2.18
N GLY A 331 -72.41 -13.14 1.84
CA GLY A 331 -72.91 -14.24 0.95
C GLY A 331 -72.15 -14.51 -0.35
N ALA A 332 -72.17 -15.76 -0.84
CA ALA A 332 -71.37 -16.25 -1.98
C ALA A 332 -72.12 -17.28 -2.86
N SER A 333 -71.78 -17.40 -4.16
CA SER A 333 -72.03 -18.61 -4.99
C SER A 333 -71.31 -18.57 -6.36
N ASN A 334 -70.95 -19.75 -6.90
CA ASN A 334 -70.26 -19.97 -8.19
C ASN A 334 -71.16 -19.82 -9.44
N GLY A 335 -70.53 -19.55 -10.59
CA GLY A 335 -71.12 -19.65 -11.95
C GLY A 335 -70.02 -19.61 -13.04
N SER A 336 -70.13 -20.40 -14.12
CA SER A 336 -68.97 -20.77 -14.98
C SER A 336 -69.08 -20.40 -16.48
N LYS A 337 -67.91 -20.15 -17.12
CA LYS A 337 -67.63 -20.04 -18.59
C LYS A 337 -68.25 -18.79 -19.28
N MET A 338 -67.76 -18.26 -20.42
CA MET A 338 -66.89 -18.80 -21.49
C MET A 338 -66.18 -17.66 -22.29
N THR A 339 -64.91 -17.83 -22.75
CA THR A 339 -64.24 -17.25 -23.97
C THR A 339 -64.31 -15.72 -24.29
N THR A 340 -63.30 -14.99 -24.81
CA THR A 340 -62.12 -15.31 -25.65
C THR A 340 -61.04 -14.19 -25.67
N THR A 341 -59.77 -14.53 -25.98
CA THR A 341 -58.69 -13.73 -26.64
C THR A 341 -58.11 -12.40 -26.07
N ASN A 342 -56.78 -12.44 -25.86
CA ASN A 342 -55.72 -11.46 -26.26
C ASN A 342 -55.97 -9.95 -26.09
N GLN A 343 -55.16 -9.18 -25.34
CA GLN A 343 -53.71 -8.99 -25.49
C GLN A 343 -53.06 -8.47 -24.19
N ALA A 344 -51.79 -8.84 -23.94
CA ALA A 344 -51.05 -8.41 -22.75
C ALA A 344 -50.21 -7.14 -22.99
N GLY A 345 -50.38 -6.13 -22.14
CA GLY A 345 -49.45 -5.01 -21.99
C GLY A 345 -48.35 -5.32 -20.96
N CYS A 346 -47.14 -4.80 -21.16
CA CYS A 346 -46.00 -5.04 -20.25
C CYS A 346 -46.15 -4.34 -18.89
N LEU A 347 -45.77 -5.01 -17.80
CA LEU A 347 -45.54 -4.41 -16.48
C LEU A 347 -44.10 -3.86 -16.35
N PRO A 348 -43.86 -2.89 -15.44
CA PRO A 348 -42.60 -2.13 -15.40
C PRO A 348 -41.44 -2.84 -14.67
N THR A 349 -40.23 -2.56 -15.14
CA THR A 349 -38.96 -3.24 -14.81
C THR A 349 -38.37 -2.96 -13.42
N TRP A 350 -39.08 -2.27 -12.52
CA TRP A 350 -38.49 -1.76 -11.26
C TRP A 350 -38.32 -2.82 -10.15
N ARG A 351 -38.96 -3.98 -10.24
CA ARG A 351 -38.89 -5.04 -9.21
C ARG A 351 -37.68 -5.99 -9.33
N ILE A 352 -36.88 -5.91 -10.39
CA ILE A 352 -35.71 -6.78 -10.58
C ILE A 352 -34.46 -6.21 -9.90
N PHE A 353 -34.33 -4.88 -9.82
CA PHE A 353 -33.17 -4.20 -9.25
C PHE A 353 -33.09 -4.27 -7.72
N THR A 354 -34.25 -4.38 -7.04
CA THR A 354 -34.31 -4.50 -5.58
C THR A 354 -33.91 -5.89 -5.06
N VAL A 355 -34.09 -6.95 -5.86
CA VAL A 355 -33.67 -8.31 -5.46
C VAL A 355 -32.15 -8.47 -5.50
N LEU A 356 -31.48 -7.89 -6.50
CA LEU A 356 -30.01 -7.98 -6.62
C LEU A 356 -29.26 -7.31 -5.46
N LEU A 357 -29.77 -6.17 -4.97
CA LEU A 357 -29.15 -5.44 -3.84
C LEU A 357 -29.34 -6.15 -2.49
N VAL A 358 -30.41 -6.93 -2.31
CA VAL A 358 -30.62 -7.73 -1.09
C VAL A 358 -29.72 -8.97 -1.08
N VAL A 359 -29.57 -9.66 -2.22
CA VAL A 359 -28.66 -10.81 -2.33
C VAL A 359 -27.20 -10.38 -2.12
N CYS A 360 -26.79 -9.23 -2.65
CA CYS A 360 -25.43 -8.71 -2.45
C CYS A 360 -25.13 -8.36 -0.98
N LYS A 361 -26.13 -7.87 -0.21
CA LYS A 361 -25.97 -7.65 1.24
C LYS A 361 -25.86 -8.93 2.06
N ILE A 362 -26.50 -10.02 1.64
CA ILE A 362 -26.46 -11.31 2.36
C ILE A 362 -25.12 -12.03 2.15
N ILE A 363 -24.52 -11.93 0.95
CA ILE A 363 -23.23 -12.59 0.66
C ILE A 363 -22.05 -11.92 1.41
N ILE A 364 -22.11 -10.62 1.69
CA ILE A 364 -21.08 -9.91 2.48
C ILE A 364 -21.18 -10.24 3.99
N ALA A 365 -22.30 -10.76 4.47
CA ALA A 365 -22.52 -11.05 5.89
C ALA A 365 -22.10 -12.47 6.34
N ALA A 366 -21.62 -13.32 5.41
CA ALA A 366 -21.44 -14.76 5.66
C ALA A 366 -19.97 -15.22 5.82
N ASN A 367 -18.98 -14.31 5.82
CA ASN A 367 -17.58 -14.70 6.05
C ASN A 367 -16.75 -13.67 6.85
N THR A 368 -17.36 -13.05 7.86
CA THR A 368 -16.60 -12.39 8.92
C THR A 368 -16.28 -13.41 10.01
N GLN A 369 -15.09 -14.02 9.94
CA GLN A 369 -14.50 -14.60 11.15
C GLN A 369 -14.36 -13.50 12.21
N PRO A 370 -14.58 -13.79 13.50
CA PRO A 370 -14.48 -12.77 14.54
C PRO A 370 -13.06 -12.23 14.60
N PHE A 371 -12.94 -10.91 14.49
CA PHE A 371 -11.71 -10.15 14.65
C PHE A 371 -11.12 -10.43 16.05
N VAL A 372 -10.04 -11.21 16.11
CA VAL A 372 -9.36 -11.52 17.37
C VAL A 372 -8.49 -10.34 17.75
N VAL A 373 -9.01 -9.48 18.63
CA VAL A 373 -8.18 -8.56 19.42
C VAL A 373 -7.29 -9.42 20.31
N SER A 374 -5.97 -9.39 20.07
CA SER A 374 -5.03 -10.14 20.91
C SER A 374 -4.50 -9.22 22.01
N ASN A 375 -4.70 -9.67 23.26
CA ASN A 375 -4.14 -9.20 24.53
C ASN A 375 -3.72 -7.72 24.62
N THR A 376 -4.50 -6.95 25.36
CA THR A 376 -4.08 -5.66 25.94
C THR A 376 -2.79 -5.82 26.74
N VAL A 377 -1.85 -4.88 26.57
CA VAL A 377 -0.74 -4.73 27.52
C VAL A 377 -1.31 -4.28 28.88
N ASP A 378 -0.81 -4.87 29.97
CA ASP A 378 -1.64 -5.09 31.17
C ASP A 378 -2.03 -3.84 31.98
N ASP A 379 -3.19 -3.99 32.61
CA ASP A 379 -3.86 -3.25 33.70
C ASP A 379 -4.25 -1.75 33.60
N GLN A 380 -5.49 -1.53 34.02
CA GLN A 380 -6.29 -0.35 34.41
C GLN A 380 -6.56 0.85 33.48
N HIS A 381 -5.78 1.18 32.44
CA HIS A 381 -6.11 2.32 31.56
C HIS A 381 -5.84 2.06 30.07
N GLY A 382 -6.79 1.42 29.38
CA GLY A 382 -6.98 1.53 27.92
C GLY A 382 -5.74 1.41 27.02
N LYS A 383 -4.82 0.50 27.34
CA LYS A 383 -3.53 0.36 26.64
C LYS A 383 -3.66 -0.41 25.33
N ASP A 384 -2.76 -0.05 24.42
CA ASP A 384 -2.66 -0.49 23.03
C ASP A 384 -2.90 -1.97 22.77
N PHE A 385 -3.45 -2.27 21.59
CA PHE A 385 -3.89 -3.61 21.21
C PHE A 385 -3.27 -4.09 19.90
N PHE A 386 -3.11 -5.40 19.77
CA PHE A 386 -2.56 -6.02 18.57
C PHE A 386 -3.64 -6.51 17.61
N VAL A 387 -3.47 -6.18 16.34
CA VAL A 387 -4.25 -6.67 15.19
C VAL A 387 -3.32 -7.55 14.35
N GLY A 388 -3.26 -8.84 14.69
CA GLY A 388 -2.20 -9.71 14.16
C GLY A 388 -0.81 -9.19 14.58
N PRO A 389 0.13 -8.97 13.65
CA PRO A 389 1.45 -8.41 13.98
C PRO A 389 1.45 -6.89 14.18
N CYS A 390 0.30 -6.22 14.04
CA CYS A 390 0.20 -4.77 13.97
C CYS A 390 -0.17 -4.17 15.33
N LEU A 391 0.69 -3.35 15.90
CA LEU A 391 0.40 -2.58 17.12
C LEU A 391 -0.46 -1.37 16.76
N VAL A 392 -1.64 -1.25 17.36
CA VAL A 392 -2.54 -0.10 17.24
C VAL A 392 -2.43 0.72 18.51
N ASN A 393 -1.92 1.94 18.41
CA ASN A 393 -1.98 2.89 19.52
C ASN A 393 -3.38 3.50 19.62
N THR A 394 -3.94 3.54 20.83
CA THR A 394 -5.27 4.13 21.09
C THR A 394 -5.29 5.26 22.09
N ASN A 395 -4.28 5.36 22.95
CA ASN A 395 -4.32 6.29 24.08
C ASN A 395 -3.75 7.67 23.72
N GLN A 396 -2.90 7.77 22.69
CA GLN A 396 -2.18 8.99 22.29
C GLN A 396 -1.49 9.71 23.47
N THR A 397 -0.85 8.94 24.36
CA THR A 397 -0.17 9.45 25.56
C THR A 397 1.34 9.29 25.44
N CYS A 398 2.07 10.38 25.66
CA CYS A 398 3.53 10.41 25.67
C CYS A 398 4.04 10.75 27.08
N PRO A 399 5.19 10.22 27.55
CA PRO A 399 6.13 9.36 26.83
C PRO A 399 5.54 7.98 26.51
N ASP A 400 6.01 7.41 25.40
CA ASP A 400 5.68 6.06 24.95
C ASP A 400 6.97 5.26 24.71
N GLU A 401 7.03 4.02 25.19
CA GLU A 401 8.19 3.13 25.00
C GLU A 401 8.38 2.73 23.52
N GLU A 402 7.33 2.83 22.71
CA GLU A 402 7.32 2.54 21.28
C GLU A 402 7.81 3.71 20.41
N VAL A 403 8.03 4.90 21.00
CA VAL A 403 8.55 6.10 20.31
C VAL A 403 9.77 6.62 21.04
N THR A 404 10.95 6.25 20.54
CA THR A 404 12.24 6.53 21.18
C THR A 404 13.08 7.53 20.40
N PHE A 405 13.97 8.23 21.12
CA PHE A 405 14.77 9.33 20.59
C PHE A 405 16.24 9.10 20.92
N PHE A 406 17.13 9.16 19.94
CA PHE A 406 18.57 8.92 20.12
C PHE A 406 19.39 10.11 19.63
N LEU A 407 20.12 10.74 20.55
CA LEU A 407 21.03 11.86 20.28
C LEU A 407 22.41 11.36 19.83
N TYR A 408 22.85 11.87 18.69
CA TYR A 408 24.21 11.77 18.17
C TYR A 408 24.81 13.17 18.08
N THR A 409 26.07 13.29 18.47
CA THR A 409 26.84 14.54 18.36
C THR A 409 28.26 14.21 17.89
N LYS A 410 29.09 15.23 17.67
CA LYS A 410 30.51 15.04 17.39
C LYS A 410 31.27 14.30 18.52
N HIS A 411 30.74 14.29 19.75
CA HIS A 411 31.32 13.58 20.89
C HIS A 411 30.89 12.11 20.96
N ASN A 412 29.76 11.74 20.35
CA ASN A 412 29.24 10.38 20.27
C ASN A 412 28.68 10.08 18.86
N PRO A 413 29.56 9.97 17.84
CA PRO A 413 29.13 9.82 16.45
C PRO A 413 28.55 8.42 16.15
N ASN A 414 29.03 7.39 16.84
CA ASN A 414 28.73 5.98 16.54
C ASN A 414 27.65 5.38 17.46
N GLU A 415 27.46 5.94 18.65
CA GLU A 415 26.60 5.40 19.71
C GLU A 415 25.64 6.49 20.18
N GLY A 416 24.34 6.26 19.99
CA GLY A 416 23.29 7.23 20.30
C GLY A 416 22.95 7.25 21.78
N GLN A 417 22.96 8.43 22.41
CA GLN A 417 22.45 8.61 23.77
C GLN A 417 20.93 8.71 23.73
N GLN A 418 20.22 7.79 24.41
CA GLN A 418 18.76 7.85 24.45
C GLN A 418 18.29 9.10 25.21
N LEU A 419 17.42 9.89 24.59
CA LEU A 419 16.76 11.03 25.21
C LEU A 419 15.46 10.54 25.86
N LEU A 420 15.35 10.75 27.16
CA LEU A 420 14.15 10.51 27.95
C LEU A 420 13.51 11.86 28.23
N VAL A 421 12.25 12.03 27.79
CA VAL A 421 11.50 13.28 27.89
C VAL A 421 10.10 12.98 28.39
N ASN A 422 9.70 13.69 29.44
CA ASN A 422 8.35 13.70 29.99
C ASN A 422 7.88 15.17 30.04
N ASP A 423 6.59 15.41 30.31
CA ASP A 423 6.00 16.78 30.36
C ASP A 423 6.75 17.78 31.24
N THR A 424 7.41 17.31 32.32
CA THR A 424 8.06 18.17 33.32
C THR A 424 9.59 18.01 33.39
N SER A 425 10.14 16.93 32.85
CA SER A 425 11.52 16.50 33.11
C SER A 425 12.16 15.84 31.89
N SER A 426 13.50 15.82 31.85
CA SER A 426 14.27 15.14 30.81
C SER A 426 15.71 14.93 31.23
N ASN A 427 16.36 13.92 30.68
CA ASN A 427 17.80 13.66 30.89
C ASN A 427 18.74 14.54 30.03
N LEU A 428 18.24 15.58 29.35
CA LEU A 428 19.05 16.43 28.44
C LEU A 428 20.36 16.95 29.08
N ALA A 429 20.35 17.28 30.37
CA ALA A 429 21.52 17.74 31.11
C ALA A 429 22.60 16.66 31.32
N ASP A 430 22.22 15.38 31.27
CA ASP A 430 23.11 14.22 31.43
C ASP A 430 23.63 13.70 30.07
N THR A 431 23.27 14.38 28.97
CA THR A 431 23.64 14.02 27.60
C THR A 431 24.56 15.06 26.96
N ASN A 432 25.13 14.74 25.81
CA ASN A 432 25.95 15.65 25.01
C ASN A 432 25.13 16.78 24.32
N PHE A 433 23.87 17.01 24.70
CA PHE A 433 23.00 17.99 24.04
C PHE A 433 23.44 19.42 24.33
N VAL A 434 23.68 20.21 23.27
CA VAL A 434 24.08 21.62 23.40
C VAL A 434 23.02 22.52 22.78
N ALA A 435 22.20 23.17 23.61
CA ALA A 435 21.07 24.00 23.19
C ALA A 435 21.42 25.15 22.21
N ALA A 436 22.67 25.65 22.26
CA ALA A 436 23.17 26.68 21.36
C ALA A 436 23.45 26.18 19.93
N MET A 437 23.55 24.86 19.73
CA MET A 437 23.83 24.26 18.42
C MET A 437 22.54 23.97 17.65
N PRO A 438 22.55 24.04 16.30
CA PRO A 438 21.37 23.69 15.50
C PRO A 438 21.01 22.21 15.68
N THR A 439 19.71 21.94 15.83
CA THR A 439 19.17 20.60 16.08
C THR A 439 18.49 20.06 14.82
N LYS A 440 18.95 18.90 14.35
CA LYS A 440 18.34 18.16 13.23
C LYS A 440 17.65 16.92 13.79
N ILE A 441 16.36 16.77 13.55
CA ILE A 441 15.59 15.59 13.96
C ILE A 441 15.30 14.77 12.70
N ILE A 442 15.69 13.51 12.67
CA ILE A 442 15.55 12.62 11.50
C ILE A 442 14.51 11.54 11.83
N VAL A 443 13.46 11.45 11.00
CA VAL A 443 12.30 10.56 11.21
C VAL A 443 12.20 9.56 10.06
N HIS A 444 12.23 8.26 10.38
CA HIS A 444 12.17 7.18 9.38
C HIS A 444 10.75 6.98 8.81
N GLY A 445 10.63 6.03 7.86
CA GLY A 445 9.39 5.73 7.15
C GLY A 445 8.67 4.47 7.62
N TYR A 446 7.71 4.04 6.81
CA TYR A 446 7.04 2.73 6.95
C TYR A 446 7.99 1.56 6.69
N ASN A 447 7.83 0.47 7.44
CA ASN A 447 8.66 -0.73 7.41
C ASN A 447 10.17 -0.42 7.46
N SER A 448 10.54 0.38 8.43
CA SER A 448 11.88 0.93 8.62
C SER A 448 12.08 1.32 10.08
N ASP A 449 13.31 1.70 10.42
CA ASP A 449 13.78 2.06 11.75
C ASP A 449 14.85 3.18 11.63
N MET A 450 15.39 3.64 12.75
CA MET A 450 16.40 4.71 12.77
C MET A 450 17.76 4.35 12.11
N GLN A 451 18.04 3.06 11.89
CA GLN A 451 19.28 2.57 11.28
C GLN A 451 19.17 2.38 9.76
N LEU A 452 18.07 2.82 9.13
CA LEU A 452 17.97 2.87 7.67
C LEU A 452 19.19 3.59 7.07
N SER A 453 19.98 2.87 6.28
CA SER A 453 21.30 3.31 5.80
C SER A 453 21.30 4.70 5.16
N TYR A 454 20.26 5.05 4.39
CA TYR A 454 20.14 6.35 3.74
C TYR A 454 19.86 7.50 4.72
N LEU A 455 19.26 7.24 5.89
CA LEU A 455 19.04 8.21 6.96
C LEU A 455 20.26 8.32 7.89
N VAL A 456 20.94 7.20 8.12
CA VAL A 456 22.28 7.16 8.72
C VAL A 456 23.25 8.02 7.90
N ASN A 457 23.24 7.93 6.57
CA ASN A 457 24.05 8.80 5.71
C ASN A 457 23.75 10.30 5.92
N ILE A 458 22.48 10.71 6.14
CA ILE A 458 22.13 12.10 6.45
C ILE A 458 22.80 12.54 7.77
N ARG A 459 22.70 11.72 8.82
CA ARG A 459 23.37 11.97 10.11
C ARG A 459 24.88 12.11 9.94
N ASP A 460 25.50 11.15 9.26
CA ASP A 460 26.95 11.07 9.12
C ASP A 460 27.51 12.21 8.26
N GLU A 461 26.77 12.70 7.25
CA GLU A 461 27.13 13.91 6.50
C GLU A 461 27.02 15.20 7.34
N TYR A 462 26.04 15.31 8.25
CA TYR A 462 26.02 16.43 9.21
C TYR A 462 27.19 16.36 10.20
N LEU A 463 27.55 15.18 10.72
CA LEU A 463 28.71 14.97 11.60
C LEU A 463 30.03 15.38 10.93
N LYS A 464 30.15 15.18 9.60
CA LYS A 464 31.28 15.67 8.80
C LYS A 464 31.25 17.20 8.59
N LYS A 465 30.06 17.80 8.42
CA LYS A 465 29.89 19.24 8.12
C LYS A 465 30.23 20.14 9.31
N GLY A 466 29.89 19.73 10.53
CA GLY A 466 30.10 20.55 11.71
C GLY A 466 29.53 19.97 13.00
N SER A 467 29.42 20.82 14.02
CA SER A 467 28.77 20.45 15.29
C SER A 467 27.26 20.69 15.20
N TYR A 468 26.48 19.66 15.45
CA TYR A 468 25.01 19.65 15.43
C TYR A 468 24.51 18.73 16.53
N ASN A 469 23.28 18.97 17.02
CA ASN A 469 22.54 17.95 17.77
C ASN A 469 21.74 17.15 16.74
N LEU A 470 22.05 15.87 16.55
CA LEU A 470 21.37 15.01 15.58
C LEU A 470 20.52 13.99 16.33
N ILE A 471 19.21 14.11 16.25
CA ILE A 471 18.28 13.23 16.98
C ILE A 471 17.62 12.30 15.96
N ALA A 472 17.88 11.00 16.06
CA ALA A 472 17.13 10.00 15.32
C ALA A 472 15.88 9.61 16.11
N VAL A 473 14.72 9.60 15.44
CA VAL A 473 13.45 9.11 15.99
C VAL A 473 13.25 7.68 15.53
N ASP A 474 13.02 6.75 16.46
CA ASP A 474 12.68 5.37 16.19
C ASP A 474 11.28 5.04 16.72
N TYR A 475 10.40 4.67 15.80
CA TYR A 475 9.03 4.22 16.04
C TYR A 475 8.71 2.94 15.27
N HIS A 476 9.73 2.11 14.96
CA HIS A 476 9.62 0.98 14.04
C HIS A 476 8.47 0.02 14.36
N ARG A 477 8.19 -0.25 15.65
CA ARG A 477 7.12 -1.15 16.11
C ARG A 477 5.72 -0.65 15.76
N LEU A 478 5.52 0.66 15.68
CA LEU A 478 4.28 1.29 15.22
C LEU A 478 4.16 1.33 13.68
N ALA A 479 5.22 0.97 12.94
CA ALA A 479 5.35 1.16 11.49
C ALA A 479 5.67 -0.12 10.68
N VAL A 480 5.61 -1.32 11.29
CA VAL A 480 6.03 -2.62 10.69
C VAL A 480 5.17 -3.04 9.48
N ALA A 481 5.74 -3.73 8.47
CA ALA A 481 4.95 -4.39 7.42
C ALA A 481 4.29 -5.72 7.87
N PRO A 482 3.07 -6.03 7.40
CA PRO A 482 2.31 -5.38 6.32
C PRO A 482 1.31 -4.30 6.79
N CYS A 483 1.53 -3.69 7.96
CA CYS A 483 0.52 -2.95 8.72
C CYS A 483 0.25 -1.52 8.24
N TYR A 484 0.38 -1.20 6.94
CA TYR A 484 0.37 0.19 6.45
C TYR A 484 -0.83 1.05 6.94
N PRO A 485 -2.11 0.59 6.92
CA PRO A 485 -3.22 1.40 7.42
C PRO A 485 -3.13 1.71 8.92
N ILE A 486 -2.56 0.80 9.70
CA ILE A 486 -2.34 0.95 11.15
C ILE A 486 -1.13 1.86 11.39
N ALA A 487 -0.07 1.73 10.59
CA ALA A 487 1.06 2.66 10.64
C ALA A 487 0.60 4.10 10.36
N VAL A 488 -0.29 4.31 9.38
CA VAL A 488 -0.94 5.62 9.11
C VAL A 488 -1.77 6.09 10.31
N HIS A 489 -2.54 5.21 10.95
CA HIS A 489 -3.31 5.53 12.17
C HIS A 489 -2.40 5.94 13.34
N ASN A 490 -1.19 5.38 13.43
CA ASN A 490 -0.24 5.67 14.50
C ASN A 490 0.58 6.98 14.28
N VAL A 491 0.65 7.52 13.05
CA VAL A 491 1.44 8.74 12.76
C VAL A 491 1.09 9.95 13.64
N PRO A 492 -0.19 10.26 13.95
CA PRO A 492 -0.54 11.37 14.82
C PRO A 492 0.11 11.25 16.20
N HIS A 493 0.05 10.06 16.83
CA HIS A 493 0.66 9.76 18.12
C HIS A 493 2.19 9.96 18.13
N VAL A 494 2.88 9.48 17.08
CA VAL A 494 4.32 9.75 16.92
C VAL A 494 4.60 11.26 16.79
N GLY A 495 3.67 12.01 16.18
CA GLY A 495 3.69 13.47 16.12
C GLY A 495 3.49 14.13 17.48
N ASP A 496 2.59 13.62 18.31
CA ASP A 496 2.34 14.09 19.68
C ASP A 496 3.60 13.90 20.56
N CYS A 497 4.26 12.75 20.47
CA CYS A 497 5.51 12.49 21.20
C CYS A 497 6.68 13.31 20.65
N LEU A 498 6.73 13.56 19.33
CA LEU A 498 7.69 14.49 18.74
C LEU A 498 7.45 15.93 19.22
N ALA A 499 6.21 16.36 19.42
CA ALA A 499 5.90 17.67 20.00
C ALA A 499 6.41 17.78 21.44
N GLN A 500 6.19 16.75 22.27
CA GLN A 500 6.71 16.69 23.65
C GLN A 500 8.25 16.83 23.69
N LEU A 501 8.97 16.13 22.79
CA LEU A 501 10.41 16.32 22.60
C LEU A 501 10.75 17.77 22.21
N VAL A 502 10.08 18.33 21.21
CA VAL A 502 10.38 19.68 20.68
C VAL A 502 10.13 20.77 21.72
N ASP A 503 9.03 20.69 22.48
CA ASP A 503 8.75 21.59 23.59
C ASP A 503 9.88 21.53 24.63
N ARG A 504 10.30 20.32 25.02
CA ARG A 504 11.39 20.15 26.00
C ARG A 504 12.74 20.67 25.52
N LEU A 505 13.08 20.46 24.24
CA LEU A 505 14.30 21.01 23.63
C LEU A 505 14.28 22.54 23.62
N ARG A 506 13.12 23.15 23.33
CA ARG A 506 12.93 24.61 23.37
C ARG A 506 13.07 25.15 24.78
N ASP A 507 12.47 24.49 25.77
CA ASP A 507 12.52 24.91 27.18
C ASP A 507 13.96 24.79 27.74
N TYR A 508 14.75 23.84 27.23
CA TYR A 508 16.20 23.74 27.47
C TYR A 508 17.04 24.78 26.66
N GLY A 509 16.40 25.60 25.82
CA GLY A 509 16.99 26.75 25.13
C GLY A 509 17.23 26.60 23.63
N ALA A 510 16.84 25.48 23.00
CA ALA A 510 17.03 25.27 21.57
C ALA A 510 16.16 26.21 20.71
N LYS A 511 16.76 26.78 19.65
CA LYS A 511 16.09 27.79 18.78
C LYS A 511 16.01 27.41 17.30
N ASP A 512 17.00 26.70 16.76
CA ASP A 512 16.98 26.23 15.37
C ASP A 512 16.71 24.73 15.35
N ILE A 513 15.44 24.37 15.16
CA ILE A 513 14.97 22.98 15.08
C ILE A 513 14.51 22.71 13.64
N HIS A 514 15.15 21.74 13.01
CA HIS A 514 14.86 21.28 11.66
C HIS A 514 14.47 19.80 11.71
N VAL A 515 13.23 19.48 11.36
CA VAL A 515 12.79 18.08 11.24
C VAL A 515 12.89 17.61 9.79
N ILE A 516 13.50 16.45 9.57
CA ILE A 516 13.71 15.80 8.28
C ILE A 516 12.96 14.48 8.34
N GLY A 517 11.81 14.40 7.67
CA GLY A 517 10.96 13.21 7.68
C GLY A 517 10.97 12.49 6.34
N PHE A 518 11.17 11.17 6.36
CA PHE A 518 11.20 10.33 5.17
C PHE A 518 9.93 9.50 5.01
N SER A 519 9.39 9.40 3.79
CA SER A 519 8.24 8.55 3.48
C SER A 519 7.03 8.88 4.37
N LEU A 520 6.51 7.91 5.13
CA LEU A 520 5.47 8.10 6.15
C LEU A 520 5.91 9.09 7.25
N GLY A 521 7.18 9.08 7.63
CA GLY A 521 7.79 10.00 8.60
C GLY A 521 7.77 11.47 8.18
N ALA A 522 7.59 11.76 6.89
CA ALA A 522 7.38 13.12 6.41
C ALA A 522 6.07 13.76 6.93
N HIS A 523 5.13 12.96 7.45
CA HIS A 523 3.87 13.45 8.02
C HIS A 523 3.90 13.63 9.53
N VAL A 524 4.77 12.91 10.25
CA VAL A 524 4.99 13.07 11.70
C VAL A 524 5.18 14.54 12.13
N PRO A 525 6.05 15.36 11.50
CA PRO A 525 6.22 16.75 11.90
C PRO A 525 5.01 17.65 11.63
N ALA A 526 4.07 17.25 10.76
CA ALA A 526 2.82 17.99 10.54
C ALA A 526 1.88 17.84 11.74
N PHE A 527 1.77 16.63 12.28
CA PHE A 527 1.02 16.38 13.52
C PHE A 527 1.68 17.10 14.71
N ALA A 528 3.01 17.00 14.86
CA ALA A 528 3.74 17.76 15.87
C ALA A 528 3.48 19.28 15.75
N ALA A 529 3.49 19.83 14.53
CA ALA A 529 3.21 21.25 14.31
C ALA A 529 1.78 21.68 14.69
N ASN A 530 0.78 20.78 14.66
CA ASN A 530 -0.56 21.07 15.16
C ASN A 530 -0.58 21.20 16.70
N VAL A 531 0.15 20.34 17.41
CA VAL A 531 0.25 20.36 18.88
C VAL A 531 1.02 21.59 19.37
N LEU A 532 2.14 21.89 18.71
CA LEU A 532 3.05 22.99 19.09
C LEU A 532 2.46 24.41 18.92
N GLN A 533 1.24 24.59 18.42
CA GLN A 533 0.66 25.92 18.18
C GLN A 533 0.60 26.75 19.48
N PRO A 534 1.03 28.03 19.47
CA PRO A 534 1.36 28.87 18.31
C PRO A 534 2.84 28.84 17.87
N TYR A 535 3.70 28.03 18.50
CA TYR A 535 5.09 27.88 18.07
C TYR A 535 5.15 27.20 16.69
N LYS A 536 6.16 27.58 15.89
CA LYS A 536 6.45 26.98 14.59
C LYS A 536 7.89 26.54 14.51
N LEU A 537 8.07 25.27 14.13
CA LEU A 537 9.36 24.69 13.75
C LEU A 537 10.08 25.59 12.73
N THR A 538 11.40 25.69 12.87
CA THR A 538 12.21 26.58 12.03
C THR A 538 12.30 26.06 10.59
N ARG A 539 12.34 24.74 10.41
CA ARG A 539 12.26 24.08 9.11
C ARG A 539 11.66 22.67 9.21
N ILE A 540 10.90 22.26 8.19
CA ILE A 540 10.61 20.85 7.91
C ILE A 540 11.14 20.52 6.51
N THR A 541 11.84 19.39 6.35
CA THR A 541 12.12 18.81 5.03
C THR A 541 11.36 17.49 4.88
N GLY A 542 10.52 17.41 3.85
CA GLY A 542 9.80 16.18 3.48
C GLY A 542 10.54 15.41 2.38
N LEU A 543 11.02 14.21 2.69
CA LEU A 543 11.75 13.35 1.75
C LEU A 543 10.80 12.27 1.19
N ASP A 544 10.35 12.48 -0.04
CA ASP A 544 9.34 11.71 -0.78
C ASP A 544 8.11 11.33 0.08
N PRO A 545 7.31 12.32 0.56
CA PRO A 545 6.23 12.09 1.51
C PRO A 545 5.20 11.08 1.00
N ALA A 546 4.74 10.17 1.85
CA ALA A 546 3.88 9.06 1.44
C ALA A 546 2.53 9.50 0.80
N MET A 547 2.09 8.76 -0.23
CA MET A 547 0.82 9.01 -0.92
C MET A 547 -0.37 8.23 -0.36
N PRO A 548 -0.30 6.89 -0.13
CA PRO A 548 -1.48 6.13 0.20
C PRO A 548 -2.08 6.59 1.53
N LEU A 549 -3.40 6.82 1.53
CA LEU A 549 -4.19 7.39 2.64
C LEU A 549 -3.96 8.88 2.96
N PHE A 550 -3.06 9.60 2.29
CA PHE A 550 -2.83 11.05 2.48
C PHE A 550 -3.33 11.96 1.33
N ILE A 551 -3.92 11.39 0.28
CA ILE A 551 -4.37 12.14 -0.92
C ILE A 551 -5.54 13.09 -0.59
N THR A 552 -6.56 12.57 0.09
CA THR A 552 -7.86 13.25 0.29
C THR A 552 -8.06 13.81 1.68
N VAL A 553 -7.06 13.75 2.55
CA VAL A 553 -7.11 14.23 3.94
C VAL A 553 -6.87 15.74 4.01
N ASN A 554 -7.30 16.36 5.11
CA ASN A 554 -7.17 17.80 5.31
C ASN A 554 -5.70 18.21 5.46
N ARG A 555 -5.40 19.50 5.27
CA ARG A 555 -4.05 20.05 5.45
C ARG A 555 -3.44 19.83 6.84
N LYS A 556 -4.28 19.65 7.87
CA LYS A 556 -3.82 19.31 9.23
C LYS A 556 -3.46 17.84 9.43
N GLU A 557 -3.82 16.98 8.47
CA GLU A 557 -3.69 15.52 8.56
C GLU A 557 -2.59 14.99 7.61
N LYS A 558 -1.81 15.90 7.00
CA LYS A 558 -0.69 15.61 6.09
C LYS A 558 0.29 16.77 6.12
N LEU A 559 1.51 16.55 5.64
CA LEU A 559 2.50 17.63 5.48
C LEU A 559 1.99 18.73 4.55
N ASP A 560 1.99 19.97 5.06
CA ASP A 560 1.60 21.21 4.40
C ASP A 560 2.62 22.34 4.67
N SER A 561 2.67 23.33 3.77
CA SER A 561 3.54 24.50 3.88
C SER A 561 3.40 25.26 5.22
N SER A 562 2.23 25.21 5.85
CA SER A 562 1.92 25.99 7.06
C SER A 562 2.47 25.38 8.36
N ASP A 563 2.98 24.15 8.34
CA ASP A 563 3.47 23.41 9.52
C ASP A 563 4.75 24.01 10.12
N ALA A 564 5.54 24.74 9.33
CA ALA A 564 6.78 25.38 9.78
C ALA A 564 6.94 26.80 9.24
N GLN A 565 7.99 27.50 9.69
CA GLN A 565 8.41 28.77 9.10
C GLN A 565 8.91 28.61 7.64
N PHE A 566 9.47 27.44 7.33
CA PHE A 566 9.87 27.05 5.98
C PHE A 566 9.73 25.53 5.83
N VAL A 567 9.19 25.09 4.69
CA VAL A 567 8.98 23.66 4.39
C VAL A 567 9.52 23.40 2.99
N ASP A 568 10.44 22.47 2.83
CA ASP A 568 10.94 22.06 1.52
C ASP A 568 10.75 20.56 1.28
N VAL A 569 10.32 20.18 0.09
CA VAL A 569 9.95 18.80 -0.22
C VAL A 569 10.73 18.29 -1.42
N LEU A 570 11.23 17.06 -1.34
CA LEU A 570 11.84 16.33 -2.44
C LEU A 570 10.87 15.24 -2.89
N HIS A 571 10.50 15.23 -4.17
CA HIS A 571 9.70 14.17 -4.79
C HIS A 571 10.61 13.32 -5.68
N THR A 572 10.60 12.00 -5.48
CA THR A 572 11.44 11.04 -6.22
C THR A 572 10.69 9.79 -6.70
N ASN A 573 9.60 9.37 -6.04
CA ASN A 573 8.77 8.21 -6.43
C ASN A 573 7.27 8.53 -6.44
N ALA A 574 6.92 9.69 -6.99
CA ALA A 574 5.54 10.16 -7.10
C ALA A 574 4.65 9.16 -7.86
N PHE A 575 3.38 9.06 -7.43
CA PHE A 575 2.35 8.10 -7.89
C PHE A 575 2.50 6.64 -7.43
N ILE A 576 3.65 6.23 -6.88
CA ILE A 576 3.85 4.85 -6.39
C ILE A 576 3.89 4.80 -4.87
N GLN A 577 4.90 5.43 -4.26
CA GLN A 577 5.02 5.56 -2.80
C GLN A 577 4.91 7.01 -2.37
N GLY A 578 5.58 7.94 -3.08
CA GLY A 578 5.51 9.37 -2.83
C GLY A 578 4.26 10.03 -3.42
N LYS A 579 3.80 11.12 -2.81
CA LYS A 579 2.72 11.97 -3.36
C LYS A 579 3.27 12.92 -4.42
N ILE A 580 2.42 13.28 -5.38
CA ILE A 580 2.70 14.30 -6.40
C ILE A 580 2.32 15.72 -5.95
N GLU A 581 1.36 15.85 -5.03
CA GLU A 581 0.82 17.14 -4.59
C GLU A 581 1.91 18.01 -3.94
N PRO A 582 2.12 19.26 -4.40
CA PRO A 582 3.00 20.22 -3.73
C PRO A 582 2.57 20.38 -2.28
N SER A 583 3.53 20.27 -1.38
CA SER A 583 3.31 20.15 0.06
C SER A 583 4.22 21.07 0.87
N GLY A 584 5.25 21.62 0.23
CA GLY A 584 6.16 22.59 0.82
C GLY A 584 5.78 24.03 0.56
N HIS A 585 6.62 24.90 1.11
CA HIS A 585 6.83 26.24 0.57
C HIS A 585 7.55 26.16 -0.79
N ILE A 586 8.44 25.18 -0.97
CA ILE A 586 9.14 24.86 -2.23
C ILE A 586 9.19 23.34 -2.40
N ASP A 587 8.97 22.87 -3.63
CA ASP A 587 8.86 21.45 -3.95
C ASP A 587 9.79 21.12 -5.14
N PHE A 588 10.72 20.20 -4.92
CA PHE A 588 11.75 19.79 -5.87
C PHE A 588 11.41 18.41 -6.46
N TYR A 589 11.14 18.37 -7.76
CA TYR A 589 10.81 17.15 -8.50
C TYR A 589 12.07 16.64 -9.18
N MET A 590 12.72 15.67 -8.53
CA MET A 590 14.00 15.11 -8.94
C MET A 590 13.81 14.25 -10.19
N ASN A 591 14.45 14.62 -11.29
CA ASN A 591 14.34 13.95 -12.59
C ASN A 591 12.87 13.82 -13.08
N GLY A 592 12.02 14.79 -12.71
CA GLY A 592 10.56 14.75 -12.97
C GLY A 592 9.72 14.16 -11.83
N GLY A 593 10.36 13.67 -10.77
CA GLY A 593 9.74 13.26 -9.50
C GLY A 593 9.16 11.83 -9.46
N VAL A 594 9.26 11.05 -10.54
CA VAL A 594 8.65 9.71 -10.65
C VAL A 594 9.69 8.60 -10.76
N ASN A 595 10.70 8.77 -11.62
CA ASN A 595 11.73 7.76 -11.89
C ASN A 595 13.12 8.38 -11.76
N GLN A 596 13.99 7.72 -11.00
CA GLN A 596 15.34 8.19 -10.75
C GLN A 596 16.36 7.42 -11.59
N PRO A 597 17.35 8.11 -12.20
CA PRO A 597 18.41 7.46 -12.95
C PRO A 597 19.15 6.37 -12.13
N GLY A 598 19.47 5.26 -12.79
CA GLY A 598 20.08 4.06 -12.18
C GLY A 598 19.12 3.10 -11.48
N CYS A 599 17.92 3.52 -11.09
CA CYS A 599 17.01 2.64 -10.33
C CYS A 599 16.38 1.50 -11.14
N TRP A 600 16.27 1.64 -12.47
CA TRP A 600 15.69 0.61 -13.35
C TRP A 600 16.64 -0.52 -13.72
N GLU A 601 17.92 -0.41 -13.32
CA GLU A 601 18.97 -1.42 -13.56
C GLU A 601 19.03 -2.47 -12.42
N HIS A 602 18.21 -2.29 -11.37
CA HIS A 602 18.20 -3.11 -10.16
C HIS A 602 16.80 -3.66 -9.85
N GLY A 603 16.75 -4.80 -9.14
CA GLY A 603 15.53 -5.61 -9.00
C GLY A 603 14.37 -5.02 -8.18
N ASN A 604 14.52 -3.82 -7.60
CA ASN A 604 13.44 -3.09 -6.92
C ASN A 604 13.47 -1.59 -7.31
N PRO A 605 13.00 -1.24 -8.51
CA PRO A 605 13.05 0.14 -9.00
C PRO A 605 12.22 1.10 -8.14
N PHE A 606 11.07 0.65 -7.61
CA PHE A 606 10.20 1.49 -6.80
C PHE A 606 10.83 1.85 -5.45
N GLY A 607 11.39 0.87 -4.74
CA GLY A 607 12.13 1.12 -3.49
C GLY A 607 13.35 2.01 -3.72
N CYS A 608 14.10 1.79 -4.80
CA CYS A 608 15.22 2.65 -5.18
C CYS A 608 14.78 4.10 -5.45
N ASN A 609 13.75 4.31 -6.28
CA ASN A 609 13.19 5.64 -6.55
C ASN A 609 12.78 6.35 -5.25
N HIS A 610 12.25 5.61 -4.26
CA HIS A 610 11.82 6.17 -2.98
C HIS A 610 13.02 6.58 -2.11
N HIS A 611 14.00 5.69 -1.91
CA HIS A 611 15.19 5.95 -1.08
C HIS A 611 16.06 7.08 -1.61
N ARG A 612 16.06 7.32 -2.92
CA ARG A 612 16.79 8.41 -3.59
C ARG A 612 16.55 9.80 -2.99
N ALA A 613 15.39 10.07 -2.40
CA ALA A 613 15.16 11.37 -1.72
C ALA A 613 16.11 11.57 -0.53
N ALA A 614 16.34 10.53 0.26
CA ALA A 614 17.30 10.55 1.37
C ALA A 614 18.75 10.59 0.86
N GLU A 615 19.09 9.86 -0.20
CA GLU A 615 20.44 9.89 -0.81
C GLU A 615 20.79 11.28 -1.37
N TYR A 616 19.89 11.89 -2.14
CA TYR A 616 20.10 13.23 -2.69
C TYR A 616 20.18 14.28 -1.59
N PHE A 617 19.37 14.17 -0.54
CA PHE A 617 19.46 15.07 0.60
C PHE A 617 20.77 14.90 1.37
N ALA A 618 21.21 13.67 1.63
CA ALA A 618 22.51 13.39 2.27
C ALA A 618 23.66 14.01 1.49
N GLU A 619 23.75 13.74 0.17
CA GLU A 619 24.80 14.33 -0.68
C GLU A 619 24.71 15.87 -0.70
N SER A 620 23.51 16.46 -0.65
CA SER A 620 23.33 17.92 -0.66
C SER A 620 24.01 18.64 0.49
N ILE A 621 24.24 17.97 1.63
CA ILE A 621 24.81 18.56 2.85
C ILE A 621 26.24 19.04 2.59
N ASN A 622 27.06 18.24 1.92
CA ASN A 622 28.49 18.51 1.67
C ASN A 622 28.86 18.61 0.17
N SER A 623 27.89 18.58 -0.76
CA SER A 623 28.15 18.70 -2.19
C SER A 623 28.74 20.06 -2.57
N LYS A 624 29.98 20.05 -3.10
CA LYS A 624 30.69 21.24 -3.60
C LYS A 624 30.02 21.84 -4.84
N VAL A 625 29.42 21.02 -5.69
CA VAL A 625 28.73 21.48 -6.91
C VAL A 625 27.26 21.81 -6.65
N GLY A 626 26.61 21.09 -5.74
CA GLY A 626 25.20 21.26 -5.37
C GLY A 626 24.21 20.75 -6.41
N PHE A 627 22.98 20.50 -5.95
CA PHE A 627 21.84 20.18 -6.81
C PHE A 627 21.10 21.48 -7.16
N TRP A 628 20.94 21.79 -8.45
CA TRP A 628 20.34 23.05 -8.89
C TRP A 628 19.02 22.83 -9.61
N GLY A 629 17.94 23.33 -9.01
CA GLY A 629 16.61 23.33 -9.58
C GLY A 629 16.30 24.59 -10.39
N TYR A 630 15.46 24.44 -11.41
CA TYR A 630 14.86 25.56 -12.16
C TYR A 630 13.34 25.58 -11.99
N PRO A 631 12.71 26.76 -11.94
CA PRO A 631 11.28 26.88 -11.72
C PRO A 631 10.47 26.39 -12.93
N CYS A 632 9.34 25.75 -12.65
CA CYS A 632 8.35 25.32 -13.64
C CYS A 632 6.96 25.61 -13.06
N PHE A 633 5.96 25.90 -13.91
CA PHE A 633 4.68 26.45 -13.43
C PHE A 633 3.88 25.42 -12.62
N ASN A 634 3.78 24.19 -13.14
CA ASN A 634 3.22 23.04 -12.44
C ASN A 634 3.60 21.72 -13.16
N PHE A 635 3.22 20.60 -12.57
CA PHE A 635 3.49 19.27 -13.14
C PHE A 635 2.87 19.05 -14.53
N VAL A 636 1.72 19.67 -14.85
CA VAL A 636 1.09 19.55 -16.18
C VAL A 636 1.97 20.23 -17.24
N THR A 637 2.53 21.41 -16.95
CA THR A 637 3.48 22.07 -17.87
C THR A 637 4.79 21.30 -18.04
N TYR A 638 5.21 20.55 -17.00
CA TYR A 638 6.34 19.62 -17.12
C TYR A 638 6.01 18.45 -18.06
N LEU A 639 4.86 17.79 -17.90
CA LEU A 639 4.42 16.68 -18.78
C LEU A 639 4.29 17.10 -20.25
N LEU A 640 3.90 18.35 -20.51
CA LEU A 640 3.82 18.92 -21.87
C LEU A 640 5.20 19.30 -22.46
N GLY A 641 6.30 19.11 -21.73
CA GLY A 641 7.65 19.48 -22.17
C GLY A 641 7.92 21.00 -22.16
N LEU A 642 7.05 21.80 -21.55
CA LEU A 642 7.07 23.27 -21.62
C LEU A 642 7.95 23.94 -20.54
N CYS A 643 8.76 23.17 -19.83
CA CYS A 643 9.64 23.64 -18.76
C CYS A 643 11.13 23.45 -19.10
N PRO A 644 11.71 24.32 -19.96
CA PRO A 644 13.15 24.36 -20.20
C PRO A 644 13.90 24.94 -18.99
N PRO A 645 15.20 24.62 -18.80
CA PRO A 645 16.01 25.18 -17.73
C PRO A 645 16.12 26.71 -17.81
N ARG A 646 15.82 27.40 -16.71
CA ARG A 646 15.74 28.88 -16.62
C ARG A 646 16.18 29.37 -15.24
N PHE A 647 16.60 30.63 -15.16
CA PHE A 647 16.88 31.30 -13.88
C PHE A 647 15.60 31.91 -13.28
N PRO A 648 15.50 32.10 -11.95
CA PRO A 648 16.52 31.84 -10.93
C PRO A 648 16.76 30.34 -10.67
N ALA A 649 18.03 29.93 -10.71
CA ALA A 649 18.42 28.60 -10.26
C ALA A 649 18.46 28.58 -8.73
N VAL A 650 17.84 27.58 -8.11
CA VAL A 650 17.74 27.43 -6.66
C VAL A 650 18.43 26.14 -6.25
N LYS A 651 19.35 26.22 -5.30
CA LYS A 651 20.01 25.04 -4.75
C LYS A 651 19.00 24.22 -3.92
N MET A 652 18.86 22.93 -4.22
CA MET A 652 18.06 21.97 -3.46
C MET A 652 18.87 21.42 -2.27
N GLY A 653 18.19 21.09 -1.17
CA GLY A 653 18.77 20.35 -0.04
C GLY A 653 19.10 21.24 1.17
N GLU A 654 20.10 20.87 1.98
CA GLU A 654 20.39 21.58 3.24
C GLU A 654 20.60 23.09 3.04
N ASP A 655 21.39 23.48 2.04
CA ASP A 655 21.74 24.88 1.75
C ASP A 655 20.66 25.64 0.93
N VAL A 656 19.40 25.19 0.91
CA VAL A 656 18.31 25.84 0.16
C VAL A 656 18.05 27.27 0.64
N ASN A 657 17.91 28.21 -0.31
CA ASN A 657 17.56 29.58 0.01
C ASN A 657 16.07 29.70 0.36
N ARG A 658 15.79 29.84 1.66
CA ARG A 658 14.45 29.87 2.27
C ARG A 658 13.53 31.01 1.80
N LYS A 659 13.96 31.89 0.88
CA LYS A 659 13.11 32.92 0.23
C LYS A 659 12.33 32.41 -0.98
N TYR A 660 12.79 31.34 -1.65
CA TYR A 660 12.14 30.84 -2.86
C TYR A 660 10.90 30.00 -2.54
N ARG A 661 9.95 29.96 -3.48
CA ARG A 661 8.66 29.28 -3.37
C ARG A 661 8.26 28.62 -4.68
N GLY A 662 7.45 27.56 -4.61
CA GLY A 662 6.83 26.92 -5.78
C GLY A 662 7.53 25.66 -6.28
N PHE A 663 7.20 25.25 -7.50
CA PHE A 663 7.57 23.99 -8.13
C PHE A 663 8.90 24.11 -8.91
N TYR A 664 9.88 23.26 -8.59
CA TYR A 664 11.21 23.24 -9.22
C TYR A 664 11.56 21.85 -9.76
N LEU A 665 12.21 21.81 -10.92
CA LEU A 665 12.74 20.60 -11.53
C LEU A 665 14.25 20.54 -11.32
N VAL A 666 14.77 19.39 -10.88
CA VAL A 666 16.20 19.15 -10.66
C VAL A 666 16.64 17.96 -11.51
N LYS A 667 17.85 17.99 -12.08
CA LYS A 667 18.46 16.84 -12.78
C LYS A 667 19.62 16.27 -11.97
N THR A 668 19.83 14.95 -12.07
CA THR A 668 20.92 14.24 -11.40
C THR A 668 21.48 13.14 -12.29
N LYS A 669 22.69 12.68 -11.96
CA LYS A 669 23.27 11.45 -12.52
C LYS A 669 22.57 10.19 -11.99
N ALA A 670 22.90 9.05 -12.59
CA ALA A 670 22.48 7.71 -12.17
C ALA A 670 23.26 7.15 -10.96
N ASN A 671 24.52 7.57 -10.79
CA ASN A 671 25.43 7.07 -9.77
C ASN A 671 25.99 8.21 -8.93
N SER A 672 26.34 7.94 -7.67
CA SER A 672 26.95 8.92 -6.78
C SER A 672 28.38 9.27 -7.24
N PRO A 673 28.83 10.54 -7.18
CA PRO A 673 28.08 11.73 -6.76
C PRO A 673 27.03 12.16 -7.79
N TYR A 674 25.77 12.19 -7.36
CA TYR A 674 24.57 12.43 -8.16
C TYR A 674 24.47 13.88 -8.64
N ALA A 675 25.04 14.83 -7.89
CA ALA A 675 24.96 16.24 -8.20
C ALA A 675 25.73 16.59 -9.50
N GLU A 676 25.06 17.33 -10.37
CA GLU A 676 25.62 17.80 -11.65
C GLU A 676 26.17 19.24 -11.59
N GLY A 677 25.80 20.01 -10.56
CA GLY A 677 26.08 21.43 -10.50
C GLY A 677 25.06 22.27 -11.30
N PRO A 678 25.38 23.54 -11.62
CA PRO A 678 24.47 24.43 -12.34
C PRO A 678 24.23 23.96 -13.79
N PHE A 679 22.97 23.94 -14.21
CA PHE A 679 22.61 23.67 -15.61
C PHE A 679 23.06 24.82 -16.53
N THR A 680 23.45 24.46 -17.76
CA THR A 680 23.73 25.43 -18.84
C THR A 680 22.45 25.82 -19.56
N VAL A 681 22.28 27.11 -19.85
CA VAL A 681 21.19 27.63 -20.69
C VAL A 681 21.79 28.17 -21.99
N GLU A 682 21.20 27.82 -23.14
CA GLU A 682 21.66 28.27 -24.46
C GLU A 682 21.30 29.73 -24.77
N ASP A 683 20.23 30.24 -24.13
CA ASP A 683 19.79 31.63 -24.26
C ASP A 683 20.81 32.63 -23.65
N PRO A 684 21.40 33.54 -24.46
CA PRO A 684 22.35 34.55 -23.99
C PRO A 684 21.79 35.49 -22.93
N TYR A 685 20.49 35.79 -22.95
CA TYR A 685 19.85 36.66 -21.96
C TYR A 685 19.81 36.00 -20.58
N GLN A 686 19.47 34.70 -20.54
CA GLN A 686 19.52 33.88 -19.32
C GLN A 686 20.96 33.73 -18.80
N GLN A 687 21.96 33.56 -19.68
CA GLN A 687 23.37 33.55 -19.26
C GLN A 687 23.82 34.88 -18.63
N ASN A 688 23.36 36.02 -19.16
CA ASN A 688 23.71 37.34 -18.61
C ASN A 688 23.05 37.59 -17.24
N LEU A 689 21.84 37.07 -17.01
CA LEU A 689 21.19 37.05 -15.69
C LEU A 689 21.95 36.19 -14.65
N TYR A 690 22.60 35.10 -15.08
CA TYR A 690 23.47 34.30 -14.21
C TYR A 690 24.79 35.00 -13.90
N LYS A 691 25.46 35.57 -14.92
CA LYS A 691 26.75 36.26 -14.77
C LYS A 691 26.64 37.49 -13.86
N SER A 692 25.59 38.30 -14.00
CA SER A 692 25.38 39.49 -13.17
C SER A 692 25.13 39.17 -11.70
N ARG A 693 24.47 38.04 -11.40
CA ARG A 693 24.25 37.55 -10.03
C ARG A 693 25.46 36.86 -9.39
N LYS A 694 26.55 36.65 -10.13
CA LYS A 694 27.81 36.07 -9.61
C LYS A 694 28.85 37.14 -9.26
N MET A 695 28.52 38.42 -9.46
CA MET A 695 29.32 39.60 -9.10
C MET A 695 28.76 40.37 -7.89
N LEU A 696 27.75 39.80 -7.23
CA LEU A 696 27.08 40.26 -6.00
C LEU A 696 27.10 39.12 -4.98
#